data_AF-A0AAD9X9X8-F1
#
_entry.id   AF-A0AAD9X9X8-F1
#
_cell.length_a   1.000
_cell.length_b   1.000
_cell.length_c   1.000
_cell.angle_alpha   90.00
_cell.angle_beta   90.00
_cell.angle_gamma   90.00
#
_symmetry.space_group_name_H-M   'P 1'
#
loop_
_entity.id
_entity.type
_entity.pdbx_description
1 polymer ?
#
loop_
_entity_poly.entity_id
_entity_poly.type
_entity_poly.pdbx_seq_one_letter_code
_entity_poly.pdbx_strand_id
1 'polypeptide(L)'
;MRGLRLSETLGSGVSCNGNTVAYLAGSPAPLNAYGIDGKQLSKKIFQERPGPAISSSYTSSLGFTIQTAVLPTAYPFLLFKGIITYGWPNGFWFFHGIIDKLKHLMGFKSSQAMVLNAMGYDESDGKIMFKKDTYKIHFTPPQDPLFLRKINAFQKLTKKLGGILFMSRYRSTSVHLLGGCNASSEPSHGVCNSKGQVFDTKAPATVHPGLYVCDASLIPCSVGINPSLTIAAAAEHVSRHLVKDVLEYKSKRGTPVFVKTVDKHSCLTTDKNLRSCHKPVIVFNEIMKGYIGGMPCTAYLKMKMNSQNQKDFDEGNSVNGESHSFLRGKVGGYVVFKSIEKDELHVIDGEIDLCEVDYRTPYTQYMHYRLLLAASSGSRYILEGRKIMHPFLFALNAWRETTTLHVTFKKLAGNRSQDEKINLIGELRISMIELLKILMSLEGNKRRFIYHLSRTLLRTYNLQTPRGSHKGCSLSHSYHNPYPDSTLHEIKTEDGYIISCRQWKCSPAPQRSKGEKQPKLVLLLNGHSAESFWLPTEPNDIVRTLLEEGYEALLLQSRLDPLNPAHNSTIEDIGKFDIPAAITKILELHGESTRFHVVAHCVGGLAIHMALLGGHVSATHIASLSCTNSSMYFKLNALPRLKMWLPVVPVSMAILGQNKVLPLVKTEKISWRHSLLKCIARLIPRYERCTCNECEVISGIFGNAFWHQNVSPTMHSWLNMQSSTRLPMSTFPHLRKICKAGFIVDSNGKNSYLIHPERLEVSTLYISGGRNILVTPETSFLANKYMKLHQPGLRHERVVVEGFGHSDLLIGEESYKKVFPHILSHIRLAEQGEHVVMSSGKKCNEEALAWADDPYGEDTGFGSLFSPSIIILLMLLSLLVLISLLL
;
A
#
# COMPACT_ATOMS: atom_id res chain seq x y z
N MET A 1 -23.09 39.23 7.21
CA MET A 1 -21.78 38.78 7.73
C MET A 1 -21.61 39.28 9.16
N ARG A 2 -21.28 38.42 10.12
CA ARG A 2 -20.92 38.81 11.50
C ARG A 2 -19.39 38.87 11.59
N GLY A 3 -18.81 40.05 11.75
CA GLY A 3 -17.36 40.24 11.90
C GLY A 3 -16.95 41.72 11.87
N LEU A 4 -15.81 42.05 12.50
CA LEU A 4 -15.22 43.39 12.43
C LEU A 4 -14.77 43.69 11.00
N ARG A 5 -14.99 44.92 10.51
CA ARG A 5 -14.43 45.38 9.23
C ARG A 5 -12.98 45.79 9.46
N LEU A 6 -12.06 45.18 8.73
CA LEU A 6 -10.62 45.43 8.83
C LEU A 6 -10.11 45.93 7.47
N SER A 7 -8.89 46.49 7.45
CA SER A 7 -8.23 46.89 6.22
C SER A 7 -8.08 45.71 5.26
N GLU A 8 -8.25 45.95 3.96
CA GLU A 8 -8.01 44.96 2.90
C GLU A 8 -6.52 44.56 2.80
N THR A 9 -5.63 45.36 3.39
CA THR A 9 -4.20 45.06 3.46
C THR A 9 -3.84 44.03 4.52
N LEU A 10 -4.79 43.57 5.34
CA LEU A 10 -4.55 42.54 6.35
C LEU A 10 -3.95 41.27 5.73
N GLY A 11 -2.82 40.84 6.29
CA GLY A 11 -2.04 39.71 5.80
C GLY A 11 -1.09 40.05 4.64
N SER A 12 -1.09 41.28 4.12
CA SER A 12 -0.14 41.74 3.08
C SER A 12 1.08 42.43 3.71
N GLY A 13 2.14 42.57 2.92
CA GLY A 13 3.35 43.27 3.37
C GLY A 13 4.19 42.45 4.34
N VAL A 14 4.17 41.12 4.18
CA VAL A 14 4.84 40.18 5.09
C VAL A 14 6.30 40.02 4.69
N SER A 15 7.18 40.12 5.67
CA SER A 15 8.61 39.92 5.51
C SER A 15 9.06 38.64 6.24
N CYS A 16 10.01 37.94 5.61
CA CYS A 16 10.73 36.82 6.20
C CYS A 16 12.06 37.28 6.81
N ASN A 17 12.26 38.59 6.92
CA ASN A 17 13.50 39.23 7.37
C ASN A 17 14.73 38.76 6.55
N GLY A 18 14.51 38.40 5.28
CA GLY A 18 15.50 37.79 4.41
C GLY A 18 16.17 36.54 5.00
N ASN A 19 15.47 35.78 5.85
CA ASN A 19 16.02 34.57 6.46
C ASN A 19 16.26 33.46 5.42
N THR A 20 17.44 32.88 5.45
CA THR A 20 17.78 31.63 4.77
C THR A 20 18.49 30.71 5.75
N VAL A 21 17.85 29.60 6.11
CA VAL A 21 18.40 28.63 7.06
C VAL A 21 19.03 27.45 6.30
N ALA A 22 20.24 27.10 6.69
CA ALA A 22 20.94 25.91 6.25
C ALA A 22 21.52 25.13 7.44
N TYR A 23 21.85 23.87 7.22
CA TYR A 23 22.40 22.99 8.24
C TYR A 23 23.64 22.32 7.72
N LEU A 24 24.75 22.50 8.40
CA LEU A 24 26.03 21.87 8.07
C LEU A 24 26.21 20.64 8.97
N ALA A 25 26.53 19.49 8.38
CA ALA A 25 26.76 18.26 9.15
C ALA A 25 27.99 17.50 8.66
N GLY A 26 28.56 16.64 9.53
CA GLY A 26 29.70 15.82 9.14
C GLY A 26 31.02 16.57 9.15
N SER A 27 31.11 17.72 9.81
CA SER A 27 32.32 18.52 9.86
C SER A 27 33.31 17.95 10.88
N PRO A 28 34.61 17.86 10.52
CA PRO A 28 35.67 17.54 11.48
C PRO A 28 36.03 18.71 12.39
N ALA A 29 35.54 19.92 12.12
CA ALA A 29 35.85 21.11 12.90
C ALA A 29 35.16 21.09 14.28
N PRO A 30 35.77 21.68 15.32
CA PRO A 30 35.18 21.80 16.65
C PRO A 30 34.14 22.95 16.68
N LEU A 31 32.99 22.73 16.07
CA LEU A 31 31.85 23.66 15.99
C LEU A 31 31.13 23.91 17.32
N ASN A 32 31.12 22.96 18.25
CA ASN A 32 30.46 23.01 19.56
C ASN A 32 29.00 23.53 19.52
N ALA A 33 28.25 23.19 18.47
CA ALA A 33 26.93 23.77 18.18
C ALA A 33 25.73 22.96 18.73
N TYR A 34 25.93 22.24 19.84
CA TYR A 34 24.89 21.46 20.51
C TYR A 34 24.83 21.77 22.01
N GLY A 35 23.63 22.08 22.50
CA GLY A 35 23.36 22.31 23.90
C GLY A 35 23.62 21.05 24.72
N ILE A 36 24.18 21.24 25.91
CA ILE A 36 24.46 20.18 26.87
C ILE A 36 23.59 20.35 28.11
N ASP A 37 23.28 19.25 28.80
CA ASP A 37 22.54 19.31 30.05
C ASP A 37 23.39 19.90 31.20
N GLY A 38 22.74 20.28 32.31
CA GLY A 38 23.42 20.91 33.45
C GLY A 38 24.48 20.03 34.12
N LYS A 39 24.36 18.69 34.04
CA LYS A 39 25.36 17.77 34.59
C LYS A 39 26.59 17.64 33.69
N GLN A 40 26.41 17.81 32.38
CA GLN A 40 27.50 17.81 31.39
C GLN A 40 28.25 19.15 31.36
N LEU A 41 27.53 20.26 31.60
CA LEU A 41 28.11 21.60 31.64
C LEU A 41 29.21 21.74 32.70
N SER A 42 29.01 21.17 33.89
CA SER A 42 29.99 21.19 34.97
C SER A 42 31.20 20.27 34.74
N LYS A 43 31.03 19.20 33.95
CA LYS A 43 32.08 18.21 33.66
C LYS A 43 32.98 18.59 32.48
N LYS A 44 32.53 19.46 31.58
CA LYS A 44 33.30 19.92 30.43
C LYS A 44 34.18 21.13 30.75
N ILE A 45 35.40 21.11 30.22
CA ILE A 45 36.33 22.25 30.24
C ILE A 45 35.68 23.42 29.48
N PHE A 46 35.86 24.66 29.97
CA PHE A 46 35.18 25.84 29.47
C PHE A 46 35.26 26.02 27.95
N GLN A 47 36.41 25.72 27.34
CA GLN A 47 36.67 25.83 25.90
C GLN A 47 35.88 24.83 25.04
N GLU A 48 35.38 23.73 25.62
CA GLU A 48 34.60 22.69 24.93
C GLU A 48 33.09 22.81 25.19
N ARG A 49 32.67 23.83 25.95
CA ARG A 49 31.26 24.10 26.21
C ARG A 49 30.64 24.73 24.96
N PRO A 50 29.38 24.39 24.63
CA PRO A 50 28.67 25.07 23.56
C PRO A 50 28.47 26.55 23.92
N GLY A 51 28.51 27.40 22.90
CA GLY A 51 28.24 28.83 23.04
C GLY A 51 26.76 29.12 23.35
N PRO A 52 26.40 30.41 23.50
CA PRO A 52 25.00 30.82 23.57
C PRO A 52 24.23 30.40 22.30
N ALA A 53 22.89 30.46 22.38
CA ALA A 53 21.98 30.03 21.31
C ALA A 53 22.35 30.59 19.93
N ILE A 54 22.85 31.83 19.88
CA ILE A 54 23.59 32.39 18.74
C ILE A 54 25.06 32.51 19.15
N SER A 55 25.93 31.69 18.57
CA SER A 55 27.33 31.59 19.04
C SER A 55 28.27 32.53 18.30
N SER A 56 27.94 32.89 17.06
CA SER A 56 28.70 33.84 16.26
C SER A 56 27.79 34.54 15.25
N SER A 57 28.11 35.79 14.93
CA SER A 57 27.46 36.58 13.90
C SER A 57 28.50 37.31 13.05
N TYR A 58 28.35 37.29 11.74
CA TYR A 58 29.22 38.00 10.81
C TYR A 58 28.38 38.73 9.77
N THR A 59 28.52 40.04 9.72
CA THR A 59 27.89 40.88 8.69
C THR A 59 28.79 40.97 7.47
N SER A 60 28.32 40.45 6.35
CA SER A 60 29.04 40.44 5.09
C SER A 60 28.93 41.80 4.38
N SER A 61 30.00 42.21 3.70
CA SER A 61 29.97 43.34 2.75
C SER A 61 28.99 43.13 1.60
N LEU A 62 28.49 41.90 1.41
CA LEU A 62 27.46 41.54 0.43
C LEU A 62 26.02 41.91 0.86
N GLY A 63 25.85 42.54 2.03
CA GLY A 63 24.56 43.09 2.50
C GLY A 63 23.69 42.13 3.32
N PHE A 64 24.27 41.09 3.91
CA PHE A 64 23.55 40.13 4.77
C PHE A 64 24.40 39.65 5.94
N THR A 65 23.75 39.24 7.02
CA THR A 65 24.38 38.73 8.25
C THR A 65 24.24 37.23 8.33
N ILE A 66 25.35 36.51 8.55
CA ILE A 66 25.35 35.06 8.81
C ILE A 66 25.51 34.84 10.31
N GLN A 67 24.71 33.95 10.87
CA GLN A 67 24.77 33.53 12.25
C GLN A 67 24.86 32.02 12.37
N THR A 68 25.57 31.58 13.40
CA THR A 68 25.59 30.18 13.83
C THR A 68 24.66 30.01 15.02
N ALA A 69 23.91 28.91 15.05
CA ALA A 69 23.04 28.59 16.19
C ALA A 69 23.36 27.25 16.85
N VAL A 70 23.32 27.25 18.17
CA VAL A 70 23.42 26.05 19.02
C VAL A 70 22.05 25.44 19.18
N LEU A 71 21.91 24.17 18.80
CA LEU A 71 20.65 23.43 18.95
C LEU A 71 20.49 22.91 20.38
N PRO A 72 19.35 23.16 21.06
CA PRO A 72 19.08 22.56 22.37
C PRO A 72 19.09 21.03 22.32
N THR A 73 19.53 20.37 23.39
CA THR A 73 19.59 18.90 23.48
C THR A 73 18.22 18.23 23.35
N ALA A 74 17.15 18.94 23.71
CA ALA A 74 15.77 18.48 23.56
C ALA A 74 15.25 18.48 22.11
N TYR A 75 15.98 19.11 21.18
CA TYR A 75 15.57 19.20 19.78
C TYR A 75 15.95 17.91 19.03
N PRO A 76 15.01 17.23 18.34
CA PRO A 76 15.30 15.98 17.63
C PRO A 76 16.33 16.19 16.50
N PHE A 77 17.43 15.44 16.54
CA PHE A 77 18.51 15.46 15.53
C PHE A 77 18.02 15.21 14.08
N LEU A 78 16.83 14.62 13.92
CA LEU A 78 16.28 14.17 12.64
C LEU A 78 15.47 15.21 11.85
N LEU A 79 15.01 16.31 12.47
CA LEU A 79 14.05 17.23 11.82
C LEU A 79 14.61 17.94 10.57
N PHE A 80 15.93 18.14 10.50
CA PHE A 80 16.57 18.82 9.37
C PHE A 80 17.14 17.87 8.30
N LYS A 81 17.15 16.56 8.55
CA LYS A 81 17.68 15.56 7.60
C LYS A 81 16.53 14.82 6.91
N GLY A 82 16.30 15.09 5.62
CA GLY A 82 15.81 14.06 4.69
C GLY A 82 14.41 14.17 4.10
N ILE A 83 13.56 15.13 4.50
CA ILE A 83 12.23 15.30 3.88
C ILE A 83 12.04 16.72 3.29
N ILE A 84 12.45 17.74 4.05
CA ILE A 84 12.28 19.15 3.68
C ILE A 84 13.59 19.82 3.23
N THR A 85 14.68 19.06 3.15
CA THR A 85 16.01 19.56 2.77
C THR A 85 16.59 18.77 1.59
N TYR A 86 17.55 19.36 0.87
CA TYR A 86 18.41 18.65 -0.07
C TYR A 86 19.88 18.87 0.32
N GLY A 87 20.72 17.86 0.08
CA GLY A 87 22.14 17.87 0.46
C GLY A 87 23.04 18.24 -0.72
N TRP A 88 24.09 19.00 -0.47
CA TRP A 88 25.12 19.36 -1.45
C TRP A 88 26.52 19.02 -0.89
N PRO A 89 27.41 18.37 -1.69
CA PRO A 89 27.25 17.94 -3.09
C PRO A 89 26.33 16.71 -3.27
N ASN A 90 25.80 16.52 -4.49
CA ASN A 90 24.91 15.40 -4.82
C ASN A 90 25.67 14.05 -4.83
N GLY A 91 25.40 13.18 -3.84
CA GLY A 91 25.97 11.82 -3.73
C GLY A 91 25.92 11.30 -2.29
N PHE A 92 25.90 9.97 -2.09
CA PHE A 92 26.01 9.12 -0.87
C PHE A 92 25.76 9.73 0.55
N TRP A 93 24.97 10.79 0.69
CA TRP A 93 24.73 11.53 1.93
C TRP A 93 23.97 10.71 2.97
N PHE A 94 23.15 9.76 2.52
CA PHE A 94 22.45 8.79 3.38
C PHE A 94 23.43 7.92 4.19
N PHE A 95 24.56 7.53 3.58
CA PHE A 95 25.58 6.72 4.24
C PHE A 95 26.30 7.50 5.34
N HIS A 96 26.43 8.82 5.21
CA HIS A 96 27.08 9.66 6.22
C HIS A 96 26.35 9.63 7.58
N GLY A 97 25.01 9.62 7.57
CA GLY A 97 24.21 9.52 8.81
C GLY A 97 24.33 8.17 9.52
N ILE A 98 24.59 7.10 8.75
CA ILE A 98 24.82 5.74 9.28
C ILE A 98 26.26 5.61 9.81
N ILE A 99 27.24 6.13 9.06
CA ILE A 99 28.66 6.14 9.43
C ILE A 99 28.89 6.93 10.73
N ASP A 100 28.23 8.08 10.91
CA ASP A 100 28.34 8.86 12.16
C ASP A 100 27.80 8.10 13.39
N LYS A 101 26.68 7.38 13.23
CA LYS A 101 26.14 6.55 14.30
C LYS A 101 27.05 5.37 14.65
N LEU A 102 27.65 4.74 13.63
CA LEU A 102 28.65 3.69 13.82
C LEU A 102 29.89 4.21 14.55
N LYS A 103 30.41 5.39 14.16
CA LYS A 103 31.54 6.04 14.84
C LYS A 103 31.24 6.35 16.31
N HIS A 104 30.03 6.82 16.61
CA HIS A 104 29.57 7.06 17.99
C HIS A 104 29.47 5.75 18.80
N LEU A 105 28.99 4.66 18.19
CA LEU A 105 28.93 3.35 18.85
C LEU A 105 30.33 2.77 19.14
N MET A 106 31.30 3.09 18.29
CA MET A 106 32.68 2.62 18.36
C MET A 106 33.61 3.55 19.18
N GLY A 107 33.08 4.59 19.84
CA GLY A 107 33.86 5.49 20.71
C GLY A 107 34.77 6.48 19.97
N PHE A 108 34.64 6.65 18.65
CA PHE A 108 35.37 7.68 17.90
C PHE A 108 34.74 9.07 18.11
N LYS A 109 35.57 10.13 18.06
CA LYS A 109 35.09 11.53 18.12
C LYS A 109 34.01 11.74 17.05
N SER A 110 32.83 12.16 17.49
CA SER A 110 31.68 12.42 16.61
C SER A 110 31.99 13.55 15.63
N SER A 111 31.50 13.42 14.40
CA SER A 111 31.47 14.57 13.50
C SER A 111 30.50 15.61 14.04
N GLN A 112 30.82 16.89 13.81
CA GLN A 112 30.04 18.00 14.34
C GLN A 112 29.11 18.57 13.29
N ALA A 113 28.07 19.25 13.77
CA ALA A 113 27.05 19.85 12.92
C ALA A 113 26.53 21.14 13.56
N MET A 114 26.03 22.05 12.74
CA MET A 114 25.68 23.42 13.14
C MET A 114 24.60 23.98 12.24
N VAL A 115 23.70 24.78 12.82
CA VAL A 115 22.72 25.56 12.07
C VAL A 115 23.36 26.87 11.62
N LEU A 116 23.16 27.21 10.36
CA LEU A 116 23.54 28.46 9.74
C LEU A 116 22.26 29.23 9.37
N ASN A 117 22.13 30.46 9.84
CA ASN A 117 21.06 31.36 9.40
C ASN A 117 21.67 32.60 8.74
N ALA A 118 21.24 32.93 7.53
CA ALA A 118 21.61 34.18 6.87
C ALA A 118 20.38 35.09 6.83
N MET A 119 20.52 36.31 7.33
CA MET A 119 19.47 37.34 7.35
C MET A 119 19.88 38.51 6.48
N GLY A 120 18.92 39.14 5.83
CA GLY A 120 19.16 40.32 5.00
C GLY A 120 17.85 41.00 4.66
N TYR A 121 17.89 41.87 3.66
CA TYR A 121 16.70 42.59 3.24
C TYR A 121 15.92 41.77 2.20
N ASP A 122 14.61 41.66 2.41
CA ASP A 122 13.65 41.13 1.43
C ASP A 122 12.67 42.24 1.03
N GLU A 123 11.97 42.06 -0.08
CA GLU A 123 11.08 43.09 -0.64
C GLU A 123 9.82 43.31 0.22
N SER A 124 9.62 42.53 1.29
CA SER A 124 8.47 42.64 2.19
C SER A 124 7.12 42.57 1.46
N ASP A 125 7.08 41.93 0.29
CA ASP A 125 5.92 41.79 -0.61
C ASP A 125 5.13 40.48 -0.37
N GLY A 126 5.44 39.76 0.71
CA GLY A 126 4.81 38.50 1.08
C GLY A 126 3.35 38.66 1.51
N LYS A 127 2.61 37.55 1.47
CA LYS A 127 1.19 37.51 1.85
C LYS A 127 0.85 36.28 2.69
N ILE A 128 0.04 36.47 3.73
CA ILE A 128 -0.53 35.42 4.58
C ILE A 128 -2.04 35.59 4.60
N MET A 129 -2.75 34.74 3.86
CA MET A 129 -4.20 34.82 3.70
C MET A 129 -4.89 33.59 4.25
N PHE A 130 -6.01 33.78 4.93
CA PHE A 130 -6.88 32.67 5.34
C PHE A 130 -7.93 32.40 4.26
N LYS A 131 -7.81 31.28 3.55
CA LYS A 131 -8.79 30.87 2.53
C LYS A 131 -9.99 30.18 3.20
N LYS A 132 -11.07 30.94 3.42
CA LYS A 132 -12.29 30.49 4.11
C LYS A 132 -12.85 29.17 3.56
N ASP A 133 -12.84 28.99 2.25
CA ASP A 133 -13.39 27.78 1.61
C ASP A 133 -12.61 26.50 1.92
N THR A 134 -11.33 26.65 2.27
CA THR A 134 -10.43 25.51 2.51
C THR A 134 -9.97 25.39 3.95
N TYR A 135 -10.30 26.37 4.81
CA TYR A 135 -9.76 26.55 6.16
C TYR A 135 -8.22 26.45 6.22
N LYS A 136 -7.54 26.79 5.13
CA LYS A 136 -6.08 26.76 5.01
C LYS A 136 -5.50 28.16 5.03
N ILE A 137 -4.34 28.29 5.65
CA ILE A 137 -3.48 29.45 5.53
C ILE A 137 -2.72 29.31 4.21
N HIS A 138 -2.86 30.32 3.35
CA HIS A 138 -2.11 30.46 2.13
C HIS A 138 -0.97 31.46 2.37
N PHE A 139 0.26 30.96 2.31
CA PHE A 139 1.48 31.74 2.51
C PHE A 139 2.19 31.93 1.17
N THR A 140 2.35 33.18 0.77
CA THR A 140 3.18 33.59 -0.37
C THR A 140 4.43 34.26 0.20
N PRO A 141 5.62 33.65 0.04
CA PRO A 141 6.85 34.21 0.59
C PRO A 141 7.23 35.52 -0.12
N PRO A 142 7.88 36.47 0.58
CA PRO A 142 8.46 37.64 -0.04
C PRO A 142 9.66 37.27 -0.92
N GLN A 143 9.96 38.14 -1.88
CA GLN A 143 11.14 38.03 -2.73
C GLN A 143 12.41 38.42 -1.97
N ASP A 144 13.42 37.56 -2.03
CA ASP A 144 14.73 37.78 -1.41
C ASP A 144 15.80 37.95 -2.52
N PRO A 145 16.17 39.19 -2.88
CA PRO A 145 17.17 39.44 -3.93
C PRO A 145 18.58 38.96 -3.54
N LEU A 146 18.84 38.74 -2.25
CA LEU A 146 20.13 38.31 -1.72
C LEU A 146 20.23 36.77 -1.60
N PHE A 147 19.18 36.02 -1.89
CA PHE A 147 19.11 34.57 -1.69
C PHE A 147 20.29 33.82 -2.30
N LEU A 148 20.58 34.03 -3.59
CA LEU A 148 21.70 33.35 -4.28
C LEU A 148 23.06 33.67 -3.66
N ARG A 149 23.26 34.91 -3.20
CA ARG A 149 24.50 35.32 -2.54
C ARG A 149 24.67 34.61 -1.19
N LYS A 150 23.59 34.43 -0.43
CA LYS A 150 23.57 33.68 0.84
C LYS A 150 23.91 32.20 0.62
N ILE A 151 23.32 31.55 -0.39
CA ILE A 151 23.63 30.16 -0.75
C ILE A 151 25.11 29.97 -1.10
N ASN A 152 25.67 30.85 -1.93
CA ASN A 152 27.09 30.81 -2.27
C ASN A 152 28.00 30.98 -1.05
N ALA A 153 27.61 31.82 -0.09
CA ALA A 153 28.34 31.97 1.18
C ALA A 153 28.28 30.69 2.02
N PHE A 154 27.12 30.03 2.14
CA PHE A 154 27.00 28.75 2.84
C PHE A 154 27.86 27.66 2.20
N GLN A 155 27.86 27.55 0.88
CA GLN A 155 28.71 26.57 0.17
C GLN A 155 30.20 26.81 0.45
N LYS A 156 30.65 28.08 0.41
CA LYS A 156 32.03 28.45 0.75
C LYS A 156 32.38 28.12 2.21
N LEU A 157 31.48 28.39 3.15
CA LEU A 157 31.65 28.05 4.57
C LEU A 157 31.74 26.54 4.77
N THR A 158 30.83 25.77 4.18
CA THR A 158 30.85 24.30 4.27
C THR A 158 32.12 23.72 3.65
N LYS A 159 32.56 24.23 2.49
CA LYS A 159 33.82 23.77 1.87
C LYS A 159 35.02 24.00 2.78
N LYS A 160 35.08 25.13 3.50
CA LYS A 160 36.17 25.44 4.43
C LYS A 160 36.10 24.62 5.73
N LEU A 161 34.91 24.45 6.29
CA LEU A 161 34.71 23.72 7.55
C LEU A 161 34.72 22.21 7.36
N GLY A 162 34.59 21.71 6.13
CA GLY A 162 34.36 20.31 5.82
C GLY A 162 32.96 19.85 6.22
N GLY A 163 32.43 18.86 5.50
CA GLY A 163 31.10 18.29 5.73
C GLY A 163 30.13 18.53 4.57
N ILE A 164 28.85 18.32 4.85
CA ILE A 164 27.74 18.35 3.89
C ILE A 164 26.80 19.50 4.25
N LEU A 165 26.42 20.29 3.26
CA LEU A 165 25.46 21.37 3.42
C LEU A 165 24.05 20.86 3.10
N PHE A 166 23.13 21.00 4.06
CA PHE A 166 21.72 20.73 3.91
C PHE A 166 20.96 22.05 3.81
N MET A 167 20.25 22.25 2.71
CA MET A 167 19.46 23.45 2.45
C MET A 167 17.97 23.11 2.42
N SER A 168 17.13 24.02 2.92
CA SER A 168 15.67 23.86 2.82
C SER A 168 15.23 23.78 1.35
N ARG A 169 14.28 22.89 1.07
CA ARG A 169 13.59 22.79 -0.23
C ARG A 169 12.63 23.97 -0.46
N TYR A 170 12.26 24.68 0.61
CA TYR A 170 11.41 25.87 0.54
C TYR A 170 12.27 27.12 0.43
N ARG A 171 12.02 27.93 -0.61
CA ARG A 171 12.82 29.12 -0.94
C ARG A 171 12.91 30.17 0.17
N SER A 172 11.91 30.25 1.05
CA SER A 172 11.90 31.21 2.17
C SER A 172 11.48 30.49 3.45
N THR A 173 12.46 30.03 4.21
CA THR A 173 12.26 29.47 5.55
C THR A 173 12.58 30.56 6.56
N SER A 174 11.56 31.14 7.20
CA SER A 174 11.75 32.21 8.16
C SER A 174 11.67 31.71 9.60
N VAL A 175 12.61 32.18 10.42
CA VAL A 175 12.55 32.10 11.89
C VAL A 175 12.15 33.44 12.52
N HIS A 176 12.01 34.49 11.70
CA HIS A 176 11.63 35.84 12.10
C HIS A 176 10.58 36.39 11.11
N LEU A 177 9.31 36.00 11.26
CA LEU A 177 8.22 36.57 10.47
C LEU A 177 7.89 37.98 10.98
N LEU A 178 7.80 38.94 10.07
CA LEU A 178 7.43 40.33 10.32
C LEU A 178 6.28 40.73 9.39
N GLY A 179 5.57 41.79 9.76
CA GLY A 179 4.50 42.36 8.93
C GLY A 179 3.21 41.53 8.88
N GLY A 180 2.28 41.95 8.03
CA GLY A 180 0.93 41.37 7.91
C GLY A 180 -0.15 42.13 8.68
N CYS A 181 0.22 42.93 9.67
CA CYS A 181 -0.64 43.92 10.32
C CYS A 181 0.06 45.29 10.33
N ASN A 182 0.65 45.66 9.19
CA ASN A 182 1.60 46.76 9.08
C ASN A 182 1.07 48.07 9.66
N ALA A 183 1.92 48.77 10.41
CA ALA A 183 1.65 50.13 10.84
C ALA A 183 1.74 51.11 9.66
N SER A 184 0.78 52.03 9.56
CA SER A 184 0.65 53.01 8.49
C SER A 184 0.00 54.30 8.99
N SER A 185 0.12 55.39 8.25
CA SER A 185 -0.64 56.62 8.47
C SER A 185 -2.11 56.50 8.03
N GLU A 186 -2.39 55.59 7.08
CA GLU A 186 -3.71 55.42 6.47
C GLU A 186 -4.15 53.94 6.37
N PRO A 187 -5.47 53.67 6.46
CA PRO A 187 -6.03 52.32 6.38
C PRO A 187 -5.87 51.66 5.01
N SER A 188 -5.62 52.43 3.95
CA SER A 188 -5.35 51.96 2.58
C SER A 188 -3.98 51.30 2.44
N HIS A 189 -3.03 51.66 3.30
CA HIS A 189 -1.63 51.23 3.22
C HIS A 189 -1.19 50.37 4.43
N GLY A 190 -2.09 50.11 5.38
CA GLY A 190 -1.80 49.26 6.53
C GLY A 190 -3.02 48.95 7.39
N VAL A 191 -2.81 48.15 8.43
CA VAL A 191 -3.88 47.65 9.32
C VAL A 191 -3.95 48.46 10.61
N CYS A 192 -2.81 48.94 11.08
CA CYS A 192 -2.68 49.64 12.35
C CYS A 192 -2.13 51.06 12.13
N ASN A 193 -2.46 51.97 13.04
CA ASN A 193 -1.73 53.24 13.13
C ASN A 193 -0.40 53.07 13.88
N SER A 194 0.39 54.15 13.99
CA SER A 194 1.68 54.14 14.70
C SER A 194 1.59 53.76 16.18
N LYS A 195 0.42 53.87 16.80
CA LYS A 195 0.15 53.49 18.19
C LYS A 195 -0.25 52.02 18.34
N GLY A 196 -0.28 51.25 17.26
CA GLY A 196 -0.73 49.86 17.23
C GLY A 196 -2.24 49.68 17.22
N GLN A 197 -3.03 50.75 17.12
CA GLN A 197 -4.49 50.66 17.09
C GLN A 197 -4.95 50.23 15.71
N VAL A 198 -5.89 49.28 15.65
CA VAL A 198 -6.42 48.76 14.37
C VAL A 198 -7.42 49.75 13.78
N PHE A 199 -7.24 50.11 12.51
CA PHE A 199 -8.15 51.03 11.81
C PHE A 199 -9.57 50.47 11.67
N ASP A 200 -10.57 51.34 11.84
CA ASP A 200 -11.95 51.08 11.45
C ASP A 200 -12.19 51.68 10.06
N THR A 201 -12.45 50.81 9.08
CA THR A 201 -12.65 51.22 7.67
C THR A 201 -14.02 51.86 7.42
N LYS A 202 -14.86 52.02 8.45
CA LYS A 202 -16.14 52.75 8.33
C LYS A 202 -15.97 54.26 8.14
N ALA A 203 -14.91 54.87 8.69
CA ALA A 203 -14.66 56.30 8.57
C ALA A 203 -13.15 56.59 8.53
N PRO A 204 -12.70 57.58 7.71
CA PRO A 204 -11.29 57.95 7.62
C PRO A 204 -10.70 58.28 9.01
N ALA A 205 -9.50 57.79 9.28
CA ALA A 205 -8.75 58.02 10.52
C ALA A 205 -9.43 57.55 11.82
N THR A 206 -10.46 56.69 11.76
CA THR A 206 -11.04 56.05 12.94
C THR A 206 -10.41 54.69 13.24
N VAL A 207 -10.48 54.25 14.51
CA VAL A 207 -9.89 52.98 14.99
C VAL A 207 -10.92 52.19 15.78
N HIS A 208 -10.77 50.86 15.81
CA HIS A 208 -11.58 49.99 16.66
C HIS A 208 -11.20 50.18 18.13
N PRO A 209 -12.11 50.65 19.00
CA PRO A 209 -11.78 50.91 20.39
C PRO A 209 -11.33 49.63 21.12
N GLY A 210 -10.19 49.72 21.80
CA GLY A 210 -9.65 48.61 22.60
C GLY A 210 -8.96 47.50 21.80
N LEU A 211 -8.83 47.63 20.47
CA LEU A 211 -8.16 46.65 19.61
C LEU A 211 -6.78 47.13 19.18
N TYR A 212 -5.74 46.43 19.65
CA TYR A 212 -4.34 46.76 19.42
C TYR A 212 -3.57 45.54 18.89
N VAL A 213 -2.56 45.81 18.07
CA VAL A 213 -1.50 44.86 17.71
C VAL A 213 -0.21 45.38 18.33
N CYS A 214 0.62 44.50 18.87
CA CYS A 214 1.85 44.89 19.58
C CYS A 214 3.05 43.95 19.32
N ASP A 215 2.93 43.06 18.33
CA ASP A 215 3.97 42.09 17.99
C ASP A 215 4.69 42.47 16.68
N ALA A 216 5.49 41.53 16.17
CA ALA A 216 6.27 41.69 14.96
C ALA A 216 5.44 41.99 13.69
N SER A 217 4.12 41.70 13.70
CA SER A 217 3.26 41.94 12.55
C SER A 217 3.02 43.42 12.26
N LEU A 218 3.34 44.32 13.20
CA LEU A 218 3.33 45.76 12.99
C LEU A 218 4.47 46.27 12.10
N ILE A 219 5.58 45.55 12.05
CA ILE A 219 6.83 46.03 11.42
C ILE A 219 6.70 45.85 9.90
N PRO A 220 6.68 46.95 9.11
CA PRO A 220 6.27 46.89 7.71
C PRO A 220 7.38 46.45 6.74
N CYS A 221 8.58 46.16 7.25
CA CYS A 221 9.73 45.85 6.41
C CYS A 221 10.69 44.85 7.08
N SER A 222 11.56 44.25 6.27
CA SER A 222 12.71 43.48 6.76
C SER A 222 13.67 44.37 7.53
N VAL A 223 14.07 43.94 8.72
CA VAL A 223 15.09 44.61 9.55
C VAL A 223 16.50 44.16 9.15
N GLY A 224 16.66 42.96 8.58
CA GLY A 224 17.92 42.40 8.09
C GLY A 224 18.84 41.81 9.17
N ILE A 225 18.41 41.87 10.44
CA ILE A 225 19.06 41.29 11.61
C ILE A 225 18.01 40.81 12.61
N ASN A 226 18.42 40.19 13.72
CA ASN A 226 17.52 39.65 14.75
C ASN A 226 16.59 40.76 15.28
N PRO A 227 15.26 40.67 15.06
CA PRO A 227 14.36 41.79 15.32
C PRO A 227 13.88 41.85 16.78
N SER A 228 14.40 41.02 17.69
CA SER A 228 13.89 40.91 19.06
C SER A 228 13.80 42.26 19.79
N LEU A 229 14.86 43.07 19.72
CA LEU A 229 14.87 44.41 20.33
C LEU A 229 13.95 45.40 19.60
N THR A 230 13.84 45.29 18.27
CA THR A 230 12.92 46.12 17.47
C THR A 230 11.46 45.80 17.83
N ILE A 231 11.13 44.53 17.98
CA ILE A 231 9.80 44.07 18.40
C ILE A 231 9.51 44.53 19.83
N ALA A 232 10.48 44.41 20.74
CA ALA A 232 10.35 44.90 22.11
C ALA A 232 10.10 46.42 22.16
N ALA A 233 10.86 47.20 21.38
CA ALA A 233 10.69 48.65 21.30
C ALA A 233 9.32 49.04 20.71
N ALA A 234 8.84 48.34 19.68
CA ALA A 234 7.51 48.54 19.11
C ALA A 234 6.41 48.19 20.13
N ALA A 235 6.52 47.05 20.81
CA ALA A 235 5.58 46.63 21.85
C ALA A 235 5.53 47.62 23.01
N GLU A 236 6.68 48.14 23.45
CA GLU A 236 6.77 49.17 24.50
C GLU A 236 6.15 50.50 24.03
N HIS A 237 6.36 50.89 22.78
CA HIS A 237 5.72 52.08 22.22
C HIS A 237 4.19 51.96 22.21
N VAL A 238 3.66 50.80 21.80
CA VAL A 238 2.22 50.51 21.81
C VAL A 238 1.66 50.49 23.23
N SER A 239 2.39 49.87 24.18
CA SER A 239 1.91 49.74 25.57
C SER A 239 1.73 51.10 26.25
N ARG A 240 2.61 52.07 26.00
CA ARG A 240 2.47 53.45 26.53
C ARG A 240 1.18 54.12 26.04
N HIS A 241 0.84 53.95 24.76
CA HIS A 241 -0.39 54.50 24.19
C HIS A 241 -1.63 53.78 24.70
N LEU A 242 -1.59 52.45 24.79
CA LEU A 242 -2.67 51.65 25.36
C LEU A 242 -2.98 52.08 26.81
N VAL A 243 -1.96 52.28 27.65
CA VAL A 243 -2.15 52.75 29.04
C VAL A 243 -2.77 54.14 29.05
N LYS A 244 -2.28 55.07 28.21
CA LYS A 244 -2.84 56.42 28.10
C LYS A 244 -4.33 56.39 27.73
N ASP A 245 -4.69 55.62 26.71
CA ASP A 245 -6.08 55.48 26.25
C ASP A 245 -6.98 54.85 27.32
N VAL A 246 -6.48 53.87 28.08
CA VAL A 246 -7.20 53.27 29.21
C VAL A 246 -7.43 54.29 30.33
N LEU A 247 -6.43 55.12 30.65
CA LEU A 247 -6.55 56.17 31.66
C LEU A 247 -7.54 57.27 31.23
N GLU A 248 -7.49 57.70 29.97
CA GLU A 248 -8.45 58.66 29.39
C GLU A 248 -9.88 58.09 29.33
N TYR A 249 -10.03 56.81 28.99
CA TYR A 249 -11.33 56.14 29.01
C TYR A 249 -11.91 56.08 30.43
N LYS A 250 -11.08 55.82 31.44
CA LYS A 250 -11.48 55.79 32.85
C LYS A 250 -11.81 57.19 33.40
N SER A 251 -11.03 58.21 33.04
CA SER A 251 -11.30 59.60 33.47
C SER A 251 -12.63 60.12 32.95
N LYS A 252 -13.01 59.75 31.71
CA LYS A 252 -14.32 60.07 31.11
C LYS A 252 -15.51 59.35 31.78
N ARG A 253 -15.29 58.29 32.56
CA ARG A 253 -16.35 57.52 33.26
C ARG A 253 -16.39 57.71 34.78
N GLY A 254 -15.60 58.63 35.33
CA GLY A 254 -15.69 59.02 36.75
C GLY A 254 -15.41 57.90 37.77
N THR A 255 -14.59 56.89 37.42
CA THR A 255 -14.25 55.79 38.34
C THR A 255 -12.81 55.96 38.86
N PRO A 256 -12.57 56.10 40.18
CA PRO A 256 -11.23 56.31 40.73
C PRO A 256 -10.35 55.05 40.60
N VAL A 257 -9.06 55.24 40.29
CA VAL A 257 -8.09 54.16 40.07
C VAL A 257 -7.28 53.90 41.33
N PHE A 258 -7.44 52.71 41.93
CA PHE A 258 -6.43 52.11 42.79
C PHE A 258 -5.48 51.27 41.92
N VAL A 259 -4.23 51.72 41.76
CA VAL A 259 -3.15 50.89 41.24
C VAL A 259 -2.66 50.04 42.42
N LYS A 260 -3.07 48.78 42.49
CA LYS A 260 -2.42 47.80 43.38
C LYS A 260 -1.30 47.12 42.60
N THR A 261 -0.07 47.36 43.06
CA THR A 261 1.11 46.55 42.79
C THR A 261 0.81 45.09 43.12
N VAL A 262 1.06 44.20 42.15
CA VAL A 262 0.87 42.76 42.30
C VAL A 262 2.10 42.18 43.00
N ASP A 263 1.90 41.70 44.22
CA ASP A 263 2.83 40.79 44.88
C ASP A 263 2.27 39.35 44.88
N LYS A 264 3.21 38.41 44.92
CA LYS A 264 3.06 36.96 44.71
C LYS A 264 2.20 36.22 45.75
N HIS A 265 1.59 35.13 45.27
CA HIS A 265 1.10 33.92 45.97
C HIS A 265 -0.21 33.92 46.77
N SER A 266 -1.16 33.08 46.31
CA SER A 266 -1.89 31.99 47.01
C SER A 266 -3.07 31.56 46.12
N CYS A 267 -3.06 30.39 45.51
CA CYS A 267 -3.42 29.06 46.02
C CYS A 267 -4.91 28.88 46.41
N LEU A 268 -5.58 28.03 45.61
CA LEU A 268 -6.70 27.14 45.92
C LEU A 268 -8.01 27.75 46.45
N THR A 269 -9.04 27.70 45.61
CA THR A 269 -10.31 27.09 46.02
C THR A 269 -11.00 26.41 44.84
N THR A 270 -11.38 25.17 45.11
CA THR A 270 -12.16 24.23 44.31
C THR A 270 -13.54 24.76 43.96
N ASP A 271 -13.94 24.59 42.70
CA ASP A 271 -15.35 24.51 42.33
C ASP A 271 -15.62 23.14 41.71
N LYS A 272 -16.16 22.25 42.55
CA LYS A 272 -16.77 20.99 42.14
C LYS A 272 -18.26 21.27 42.02
N ASN A 273 -18.81 21.13 40.80
CA ASN A 273 -19.99 20.29 40.52
C ASN A 273 -20.58 20.64 39.15
N LEU A 274 -20.18 19.89 38.12
CA LEU A 274 -21.13 19.35 37.14
C LEU A 274 -20.40 18.31 36.27
N ARG A 275 -20.57 17.02 36.57
CA ARG A 275 -20.61 15.97 35.54
C ARG A 275 -21.09 14.66 36.13
N SER A 276 -22.24 14.26 35.62
CA SER A 276 -22.92 13.01 35.90
C SER A 276 -22.05 11.80 35.59
N CYS A 277 -22.24 10.81 36.45
CA CYS A 277 -21.70 9.46 36.44
C CYS A 277 -21.79 8.76 35.07
N HIS A 278 -20.66 8.44 34.43
CA HIS A 278 -20.56 7.32 33.49
C HIS A 278 -19.14 6.71 33.53
N LYS A 279 -19.09 5.38 33.60
CA LYS A 279 -17.90 4.50 33.67
C LYS A 279 -16.93 4.77 32.49
N PRO A 280 -15.62 4.47 32.63
CA PRO A 280 -14.62 4.86 31.63
C PRO A 280 -14.73 4.02 30.34
N VAL A 281 -15.47 4.55 29.37
CA VAL A 281 -15.44 4.17 27.95
C VAL A 281 -14.10 4.64 27.36
N ILE A 282 -13.41 3.79 26.61
CA ILE A 282 -12.15 4.18 25.96
C ILE A 282 -12.48 4.98 24.72
N VAL A 283 -11.93 6.19 24.64
CA VAL A 283 -12.16 7.13 23.55
C VAL A 283 -10.85 7.56 22.95
N PHE A 284 -10.75 7.54 21.62
CA PHE A 284 -9.63 8.09 20.87
C PHE A 284 -10.10 8.58 19.49
N ASN A 285 -9.30 9.45 18.87
CA ASN A 285 -9.59 10.00 17.54
C ASN A 285 -8.61 9.46 16.51
N GLU A 286 -9.10 9.10 15.33
CA GLU A 286 -8.31 8.54 14.24
C GLU A 286 -8.56 9.33 12.95
N ILE A 287 -7.49 9.79 12.32
CA ILE A 287 -7.56 10.56 11.07
C ILE A 287 -6.86 9.75 9.98
N MET A 288 -7.60 9.44 8.92
CA MET A 288 -7.09 8.68 7.78
C MET A 288 -7.21 9.50 6.50
N LYS A 289 -6.17 9.47 5.66
CA LYS A 289 -6.11 10.21 4.39
C LYS A 289 -5.73 9.27 3.26
N GLY A 290 -6.36 9.42 2.11
CA GLY A 290 -5.98 8.66 0.93
C GLY A 290 -6.91 8.94 -0.24
N TYR A 291 -7.14 7.93 -1.07
CA TYR A 291 -7.88 8.08 -2.32
C TYR A 291 -8.95 7.00 -2.45
N ILE A 292 -10.15 7.39 -2.88
CA ILE A 292 -11.28 6.51 -3.20
C ILE A 292 -11.70 6.80 -4.63
N GLY A 293 -11.66 5.80 -5.51
CA GLY A 293 -11.89 5.98 -6.95
C GLY A 293 -10.90 6.96 -7.59
N GLY A 294 -9.65 6.99 -7.12
CA GLY A 294 -8.62 7.94 -7.55
C GLY A 294 -8.78 9.37 -7.02
N MET A 295 -9.81 9.63 -6.21
CA MET A 295 -10.14 10.97 -5.71
C MET A 295 -9.78 11.12 -4.22
N PRO A 296 -9.27 12.28 -3.78
CA PRO A 296 -8.80 12.46 -2.41
C PRO A 296 -9.96 12.41 -1.40
N CYS A 297 -9.80 11.61 -0.35
CA CYS A 297 -10.76 11.44 0.74
C CYS A 297 -10.04 11.48 2.09
N THR A 298 -10.67 12.11 3.09
CA THR A 298 -10.17 12.14 4.47
C THR A 298 -11.26 11.76 5.45
N ALA A 299 -11.01 10.79 6.31
CA ALA A 299 -11.93 10.37 7.37
C ALA A 299 -11.43 10.90 8.73
N TYR A 300 -12.32 11.58 9.47
CA TYR A 300 -12.10 12.09 10.82
C TYR A 300 -13.00 11.31 11.78
N LEU A 301 -12.47 10.26 12.38
CA LEU A 301 -13.24 9.29 13.15
C LEU A 301 -12.98 9.45 14.65
N LYS A 302 -14.03 9.33 15.44
CA LYS A 302 -13.98 9.30 16.91
C LYS A 302 -14.49 7.95 17.39
N MET A 303 -13.58 7.15 17.94
CA MET A 303 -13.85 5.79 18.38
C MET A 303 -14.28 5.78 19.84
N LYS A 304 -15.33 5.02 20.16
CA LYS A 304 -15.79 4.74 21.52
C LYS A 304 -15.87 3.23 21.71
N MET A 305 -14.92 2.66 22.45
CA MET A 305 -14.84 1.21 22.67
C MET A 305 -15.62 0.78 23.91
N ASN A 306 -16.17 -0.44 23.89
CA ASN A 306 -16.98 -0.95 24.99
C ASN A 306 -16.17 -1.17 26.28
N SER A 307 -16.82 -0.99 27.43
CA SER A 307 -16.20 -1.01 28.78
C SER A 307 -16.73 -2.12 29.70
N GLN A 308 -17.71 -2.93 29.29
CA GLN A 308 -18.54 -3.67 30.25
C GLN A 308 -17.91 -4.97 30.78
N ASN A 309 -17.97 -5.12 32.12
CA ASN A 309 -17.97 -6.39 32.83
C ASN A 309 -19.36 -7.02 32.66
N GLN A 310 -19.49 -8.06 31.85
CA GLN A 310 -20.53 -9.07 32.06
C GLN A 310 -19.83 -10.29 32.64
N LYS A 311 -20.28 -10.72 33.82
CA LYS A 311 -20.13 -12.10 34.26
C LYS A 311 -20.75 -12.98 33.16
N ASP A 312 -20.10 -14.11 32.88
CA ASP A 312 -20.40 -15.09 31.82
C ASP A 312 -19.70 -14.81 30.48
N PHE A 313 -18.37 -14.88 30.49
CA PHE A 313 -17.66 -15.60 29.43
C PHE A 313 -16.73 -16.58 30.11
N ASP A 314 -17.19 -17.82 30.26
CA ASP A 314 -16.34 -18.94 30.62
C ASP A 314 -15.16 -18.99 29.64
N GLU A 315 -13.94 -18.94 30.18
CA GLU A 315 -12.70 -19.18 29.45
C GLU A 315 -12.64 -20.59 28.80
N GLY A 316 -13.69 -21.41 28.95
CA GLY A 316 -13.86 -22.74 28.35
C GLY A 316 -14.68 -22.81 27.06
N ASN A 317 -15.43 -21.77 26.65
CA ASN A 317 -16.37 -21.85 25.51
C ASN A 317 -16.19 -20.76 24.44
N SER A 318 -14.98 -20.63 23.88
CA SER A 318 -14.78 -19.91 22.61
C SER A 318 -15.20 -20.80 21.42
N VAL A 319 -16.50 -21.11 21.32
CA VAL A 319 -17.04 -21.95 20.23
C VAL A 319 -17.59 -21.11 19.07
N ASN A 320 -17.85 -19.82 19.27
CA ASN A 320 -18.24 -18.90 18.21
C ASN A 320 -17.19 -17.79 18.11
N GLY A 321 -16.60 -17.60 16.92
CA GLY A 321 -15.48 -16.71 16.62
C GLY A 321 -15.75 -15.21 16.79
N GLU A 322 -16.35 -14.80 17.91
CA GLU A 322 -16.58 -13.40 18.24
C GLU A 322 -15.35 -12.76 18.87
N SER A 323 -15.06 -11.54 18.44
CA SER A 323 -13.95 -10.76 18.96
C SER A 323 -14.26 -10.27 20.38
N HIS A 324 -13.20 -10.06 21.17
CA HIS A 324 -13.35 -9.65 22.56
C HIS A 324 -14.10 -8.30 22.64
N SER A 325 -15.08 -8.20 23.54
CA SER A 325 -15.94 -7.02 23.70
C SER A 325 -15.18 -5.68 23.76
N PHE A 326 -13.99 -5.62 24.35
CA PHE A 326 -13.12 -4.43 24.43
C PHE A 326 -12.56 -3.93 23.08
N LEU A 327 -12.58 -4.78 22.04
CA LEU A 327 -12.12 -4.48 20.69
C LEU A 327 -13.26 -4.13 19.73
N ARG A 328 -14.51 -4.09 20.24
CA ARG A 328 -15.69 -3.60 19.54
C ARG A 328 -16.13 -2.25 20.09
N GLY A 329 -16.66 -1.41 19.22
CA GLY A 329 -17.09 -0.07 19.61
C GLY A 329 -17.99 0.61 18.59
N LYS A 330 -18.41 1.82 18.95
CA LYS A 330 -19.13 2.73 18.04
C LYS A 330 -18.19 3.81 17.53
N VAL A 331 -18.42 4.21 16.28
CA VAL A 331 -17.65 5.23 15.57
C VAL A 331 -18.54 6.42 15.30
N GLY A 332 -18.08 7.61 15.66
CA GLY A 332 -18.67 8.87 15.23
C GLY A 332 -17.67 9.68 14.39
N GLY A 333 -18.07 10.90 14.01
CA GLY A 333 -17.21 11.83 13.27
C GLY A 333 -17.76 12.13 11.89
N TYR A 334 -16.89 12.43 10.94
CA TYR A 334 -17.28 12.81 9.59
C TYR A 334 -16.21 12.43 8.56
N VAL A 335 -16.62 12.35 7.31
CA VAL A 335 -15.77 12.05 6.16
C VAL A 335 -15.84 13.22 5.17
N VAL A 336 -14.68 13.70 4.75
CA VAL A 336 -14.55 14.75 3.75
C VAL A 336 -14.24 14.10 2.41
N PHE A 337 -15.25 14.07 1.53
CA PHE A 337 -15.13 13.52 0.18
C PHE A 337 -15.71 14.49 -0.86
N LYS A 338 -14.99 15.60 -1.07
CA LYS A 338 -15.46 16.77 -1.84
C LYS A 338 -15.78 16.51 -3.31
N SER A 339 -15.26 15.42 -3.87
CA SER A 339 -15.55 15.03 -5.26
C SER A 339 -16.95 14.45 -5.45
N ILE A 340 -17.59 13.97 -4.38
CA ILE A 340 -18.96 13.41 -4.42
C ILE A 340 -19.95 14.38 -3.80
N GLU A 341 -19.67 14.90 -2.61
CA GLU A 341 -20.54 15.85 -1.90
C GLU A 341 -19.76 17.10 -1.50
N LYS A 342 -20.35 18.29 -1.69
CA LYS A 342 -19.70 19.56 -1.32
C LYS A 342 -19.56 19.72 0.19
N ASP A 343 -20.47 19.15 0.97
CA ASP A 343 -20.50 19.23 2.43
C ASP A 343 -19.82 18.02 3.09
N GLU A 344 -19.66 18.05 4.41
CA GLU A 344 -19.10 16.93 5.16
C GLU A 344 -20.12 15.80 5.29
N LEU A 345 -19.67 14.56 5.13
CA LEU A 345 -20.47 13.37 5.32
C LEU A 345 -20.41 12.96 6.79
N HIS A 346 -21.46 13.21 7.56
CA HIS A 346 -21.47 12.89 8.99
C HIS A 346 -21.83 11.43 9.24
N VAL A 347 -21.12 10.79 10.18
CA VAL A 347 -21.41 9.42 10.60
C VAL A 347 -22.68 9.41 11.45
N ILE A 348 -23.73 8.76 10.95
CA ILE A 348 -25.03 8.58 11.62
C ILE A 348 -24.97 7.37 12.56
N ASP A 349 -24.45 6.26 12.02
CA ASP A 349 -24.21 5.03 12.76
C ASP A 349 -22.89 4.45 12.26
N GLY A 350 -22.00 4.12 13.19
CA GLY A 350 -20.67 3.65 12.88
C GLY A 350 -20.28 2.54 13.82
N GLU A 351 -19.77 1.46 13.27
CA GLU A 351 -19.33 0.28 14.01
C GLU A 351 -17.87 -0.03 13.69
N ILE A 352 -17.14 -0.48 14.71
CA ILE A 352 -15.76 -0.91 14.58
C ILE A 352 -15.56 -2.23 15.30
N ASP A 353 -14.91 -3.18 14.62
CA ASP A 353 -14.38 -4.40 15.21
C ASP A 353 -12.89 -4.49 14.88
N LEU A 354 -12.03 -4.30 15.89
CA LEU A 354 -10.57 -4.32 15.70
C LEU A 354 -10.00 -5.74 15.56
N CYS A 355 -10.83 -6.78 15.67
CA CYS A 355 -10.39 -8.17 15.55
C CYS A 355 -11.49 -9.07 14.98
N GLU A 356 -12.06 -8.69 13.83
CA GLU A 356 -13.00 -9.53 13.09
C GLU A 356 -12.28 -10.83 12.64
N VAL A 357 -12.99 -11.97 12.76
CA VAL A 357 -12.50 -13.30 12.42
C VAL A 357 -13.21 -13.79 11.18
N ASP A 358 -12.44 -14.13 10.14
CA ASP A 358 -12.92 -14.85 8.97
C ASP A 358 -12.43 -16.31 9.04
N TYR A 359 -13.37 -17.26 8.93
CA TYR A 359 -13.05 -18.68 8.96
C TYR A 359 -12.32 -19.15 7.68
N ARG A 360 -12.49 -18.45 6.55
CA ARG A 360 -11.77 -18.75 5.30
C ARG A 360 -10.28 -18.41 5.41
N THR A 361 -9.94 -17.41 6.21
CA THR A 361 -8.55 -16.97 6.48
C THR A 361 -8.28 -16.93 7.99
N PRO A 362 -8.21 -18.08 8.67
CA PRO A 362 -8.28 -18.14 10.14
C PRO A 362 -7.07 -17.53 10.86
N TYR A 363 -5.96 -17.29 10.15
CA TYR A 363 -4.75 -16.68 10.69
C TYR A 363 -4.67 -15.17 10.44
N THR A 364 -5.44 -14.66 9.48
CA THR A 364 -5.51 -13.22 9.15
C THR A 364 -6.37 -12.51 10.19
N GLN A 365 -5.93 -11.34 10.63
CA GLN A 365 -6.76 -10.46 11.45
C GLN A 365 -7.35 -9.37 10.57
N TYR A 366 -8.60 -8.99 10.85
CA TYR A 366 -9.26 -7.86 10.21
C TYR A 366 -9.59 -6.79 11.25
N MET A 367 -9.36 -5.52 10.91
CA MET A 367 -10.02 -4.41 11.58
C MET A 367 -11.09 -3.86 10.65
N HIS A 368 -12.35 -4.07 11.00
CA HIS A 368 -13.50 -3.71 10.18
C HIS A 368 -14.15 -2.43 10.68
N TYR A 369 -14.48 -1.56 9.73
CA TYR A 369 -15.09 -0.26 9.93
C TYR A 369 -16.34 -0.23 9.05
N ARG A 370 -17.51 -0.04 9.64
CA ARG A 370 -18.75 0.12 8.90
C ARG A 370 -19.37 1.45 9.29
N LEU A 371 -19.38 2.40 8.36
CA LEU A 371 -19.88 3.76 8.61
C LEU A 371 -21.08 4.04 7.71
N LEU A 372 -22.23 4.31 8.31
CA LEU A 372 -23.39 4.90 7.65
C LEU A 372 -23.26 6.43 7.71
N LEU A 373 -23.19 7.06 6.55
CA LEU A 373 -22.92 8.48 6.38
C LEU A 373 -24.14 9.21 5.82
N ALA A 374 -24.39 10.44 6.28
CA ALA A 374 -25.35 11.36 5.69
C ALA A 374 -24.68 12.66 5.24
N ALA A 375 -25.08 13.13 4.06
CA ALA A 375 -24.83 14.48 3.61
C ALA A 375 -25.94 15.44 4.10
N SER A 376 -25.62 16.73 4.16
CA SER A 376 -26.59 17.82 4.34
C SER A 376 -27.70 17.82 3.26
N SER A 377 -27.39 17.31 2.07
CA SER A 377 -28.33 17.14 0.94
C SER A 377 -29.39 16.06 1.18
N GLY A 378 -29.27 15.26 2.24
CA GLY A 378 -30.15 14.13 2.54
C GLY A 378 -29.70 12.79 1.93
N SER A 379 -28.71 12.80 1.04
CA SER A 379 -28.08 11.60 0.48
C SER A 379 -27.44 10.73 1.57
N ARG A 380 -27.59 9.41 1.46
CA ARG A 380 -26.99 8.43 2.38
C ARG A 380 -25.94 7.57 1.69
N TYR A 381 -24.85 7.29 2.40
CA TYR A 381 -23.73 6.52 1.90
C TYR A 381 -23.28 5.48 2.92
N ILE A 382 -22.71 4.38 2.46
CA ILE A 382 -22.00 3.41 3.29
C ILE A 382 -20.52 3.45 2.91
N LEU A 383 -19.68 3.67 3.91
CA LEU A 383 -18.24 3.48 3.82
C LEU A 383 -17.88 2.24 4.63
N GLU A 384 -17.49 1.18 3.93
CA GLU A 384 -17.01 -0.05 4.55
C GLU A 384 -15.50 -0.14 4.37
N GLY A 385 -14.76 -0.22 5.47
CA GLY A 385 -13.30 -0.25 5.49
C GLY A 385 -12.77 -1.50 6.18
N ARG A 386 -11.71 -2.12 5.65
CA ARG A 386 -11.01 -3.24 6.28
C ARG A 386 -9.50 -3.00 6.28
N LYS A 387 -8.88 -3.08 7.46
CA LYS A 387 -7.42 -3.26 7.59
C LYS A 387 -7.15 -4.75 7.63
N ILE A 388 -6.27 -5.25 6.78
CA ILE A 388 -6.00 -6.68 6.61
C ILE A 388 -4.59 -6.94 7.10
N MET A 389 -4.45 -7.76 8.14
CA MET A 389 -3.16 -8.05 8.77
C MET A 389 -2.84 -9.52 8.60
N HIS A 390 -1.82 -9.80 7.78
CA HIS A 390 -1.47 -11.14 7.37
C HIS A 390 -0.53 -11.80 8.39
N PRO A 391 -0.62 -13.13 8.58
CA PRO A 391 0.23 -13.89 9.50
C PRO A 391 1.63 -14.14 8.90
N PHE A 392 2.38 -13.07 8.63
CA PHE A 392 3.73 -13.16 8.08
C PHE A 392 4.77 -12.94 9.18
N LEU A 393 5.77 -13.84 9.26
CA LEU A 393 6.96 -13.64 10.08
C LEU A 393 7.76 -12.50 9.46
N PHE A 394 8.17 -11.51 10.26
CA PHE A 394 8.84 -10.24 9.91
C PHE A 394 7.89 -9.03 9.84
N ALA A 395 7.95 -8.21 10.89
CA ALA A 395 7.17 -7.00 11.17
C ALA A 395 7.26 -5.85 10.14
N LEU A 396 7.91 -6.06 8.99
CA LEU A 396 8.13 -5.03 7.97
C LEU A 396 6.83 -4.51 7.36
N ASN A 397 5.90 -5.42 7.07
CA ASN A 397 4.61 -5.05 6.48
C ASN A 397 3.57 -4.73 7.56
N ALA A 398 3.79 -5.13 8.82
CA ALA A 398 2.84 -4.91 9.90
C ALA A 398 2.49 -3.43 10.08
N TRP A 399 3.46 -2.53 9.87
CA TRP A 399 3.20 -1.09 9.86
C TRP A 399 2.22 -0.69 8.76
N ARG A 400 2.50 -1.08 7.51
CA ARG A 400 1.63 -0.79 6.35
C ARG A 400 0.23 -1.37 6.56
N GLU A 401 0.14 -2.61 7.01
CA GLU A 401 -1.11 -3.35 7.23
C GLU A 401 -1.97 -2.76 8.37
N THR A 402 -1.35 -2.33 9.47
CA THR A 402 -2.08 -1.72 10.61
C THR A 402 -2.48 -0.27 10.36
N THR A 403 -1.87 0.40 9.37
CA THR A 403 -2.14 1.81 9.04
C THR A 403 -2.93 2.01 7.75
N THR A 404 -3.08 0.99 6.91
CA THR A 404 -3.80 1.06 5.64
C THR A 404 -5.19 0.44 5.77
N LEU A 405 -6.21 1.24 5.47
CA LEU A 405 -7.62 0.84 5.42
C LEU A 405 -8.04 0.73 3.95
N HIS A 406 -8.40 -0.47 3.51
CA HIS A 406 -9.01 -0.69 2.20
C HIS A 406 -10.50 -0.38 2.30
N VAL A 407 -11.00 0.53 1.48
CA VAL A 407 -12.34 1.11 1.61
C VAL A 407 -13.18 0.85 0.37
N THR A 408 -14.45 0.50 0.59
CA THR A 408 -15.50 0.53 -0.41
C THR A 408 -16.53 1.58 -0.02
N PHE A 409 -16.84 2.49 -0.94
CA PHE A 409 -17.79 3.58 -0.75
C PHE A 409 -18.98 3.39 -1.70
N LYS A 410 -20.18 3.27 -1.12
CA LYS A 410 -21.43 2.98 -1.84
C LYS A 410 -22.48 4.03 -1.54
N LYS A 411 -23.18 4.53 -2.57
CA LYS A 411 -24.39 5.34 -2.38
C LYS A 411 -25.60 4.42 -2.11
N LEU A 412 -26.39 4.74 -1.09
CA LEU A 412 -27.66 4.04 -0.86
C LEU A 412 -28.72 4.65 -1.76
N ALA A 413 -29.35 3.82 -2.60
CA ALA A 413 -30.44 4.27 -3.47
C ALA A 413 -31.60 4.78 -2.62
N GLY A 414 -32.14 5.96 -2.95
CA GLY A 414 -33.44 6.37 -2.44
C GLY A 414 -34.54 5.49 -3.05
N ASN A 415 -35.78 5.57 -2.53
CA ASN A 415 -36.95 4.84 -3.06
C ASN A 415 -37.32 5.20 -4.52
N ARG A 416 -36.47 5.89 -5.29
CA ARG A 416 -36.67 6.23 -6.70
C ARG A 416 -35.73 5.39 -7.56
N SER A 417 -36.30 4.61 -8.46
CA SER A 417 -35.71 3.53 -9.26
C SER A 417 -34.67 3.95 -10.33
N GLN A 418 -34.08 5.14 -10.22
CA GLN A 418 -33.15 5.70 -11.21
C GLN A 418 -31.83 6.26 -10.63
N ASP A 419 -31.51 6.00 -9.36
CA ASP A 419 -30.21 6.40 -8.81
C ASP A 419 -29.07 5.48 -9.31
N GLU A 420 -28.09 6.05 -10.01
CA GLU A 420 -26.85 5.38 -10.39
C GLU A 420 -26.14 4.77 -9.16
N LYS A 421 -25.81 3.47 -9.24
CA LYS A 421 -25.06 2.77 -8.20
C LYS A 421 -23.59 3.20 -8.23
N ILE A 422 -23.26 4.27 -7.51
CA ILE A 422 -21.87 4.63 -7.24
C ILE A 422 -21.27 3.56 -6.30
N ASN A 423 -20.26 2.83 -6.79
CA ASN A 423 -19.47 1.88 -6.02
C ASN A 423 -17.98 2.15 -6.29
N LEU A 424 -17.32 2.84 -5.36
CA LEU A 424 -15.92 3.24 -5.48
C LEU A 424 -15.05 2.47 -4.49
N ILE A 425 -13.85 2.09 -4.91
CA ILE A 425 -12.86 1.38 -4.09
C ILE A 425 -11.65 2.29 -3.87
N GLY A 426 -10.99 2.18 -2.72
CA GLY A 426 -9.85 3.03 -2.38
C GLY A 426 -9.02 2.54 -1.20
N GLU A 427 -7.98 3.32 -0.89
CA GLU A 427 -7.13 3.13 0.30
C GLU A 427 -7.07 4.44 1.09
N LEU A 428 -7.25 4.35 2.40
CA LEU A 428 -6.98 5.44 3.35
C LEU A 428 -5.83 5.01 4.27
N ARG A 429 -4.88 5.92 4.55
CA ARG A 429 -3.72 5.64 5.38
C ARG A 429 -3.64 6.57 6.58
N ILE A 430 -3.16 6.03 7.70
CA ILE A 430 -2.85 6.78 8.92
C ILE A 430 -1.38 7.19 8.87
N SER A 431 -1.09 8.47 9.05
CA SER A 431 0.29 8.93 9.13
C SER A 431 0.93 8.60 10.49
N MET A 432 2.25 8.49 10.54
CA MET A 432 3.01 8.31 11.80
C MET A 432 2.60 9.31 12.89
N ILE A 433 2.39 10.57 12.50
CA ILE A 433 2.04 11.66 13.42
C ILE A 433 0.65 11.44 14.00
N GLU A 434 -0.32 11.03 13.17
CA GLU A 434 -1.68 10.73 13.62
C GLU A 434 -1.72 9.48 14.52
N LEU A 435 -0.88 8.47 14.26
CA LEU A 435 -0.77 7.32 15.16
C LEU A 435 -0.19 7.69 16.52
N LEU A 436 0.84 8.55 16.57
CA LEU A 436 1.35 9.07 17.85
C LEU A 436 0.27 9.86 18.60
N LYS A 437 -0.54 10.65 17.89
CA LYS A 437 -1.67 11.36 18.49
C LYS A 437 -2.72 10.40 19.06
N ILE A 438 -3.00 9.27 18.41
CA ILE A 438 -3.90 8.22 18.96
C ILE A 438 -3.36 7.71 20.31
N LEU A 439 -2.07 7.36 20.36
CA LEU A 439 -1.41 6.88 21.58
C LEU A 439 -1.48 7.92 22.73
N MET A 440 -1.30 9.21 22.41
CA MET A 440 -1.36 10.30 23.37
C MET A 440 -2.79 10.69 23.78
N SER A 441 -3.78 10.53 22.89
CA SER A 441 -5.18 10.96 23.09
C SER A 441 -6.12 9.89 23.62
N LEU A 442 -5.63 8.67 23.86
CA LEU A 442 -6.40 7.61 24.54
C LEU A 442 -6.88 8.09 25.91
N GLU A 443 -8.19 8.12 26.14
CA GLU A 443 -8.81 8.37 27.44
C GLU A 443 -9.40 7.06 28.01
N GLY A 444 -9.51 6.91 29.33
CA GLY A 444 -10.06 5.71 29.99
C GLY A 444 -9.01 4.65 30.40
N ASN A 445 -9.41 3.37 30.50
CA ASN A 445 -8.56 2.28 30.98
C ASN A 445 -7.53 1.80 29.93
N LYS A 446 -6.52 2.65 29.67
CA LYS A 446 -5.53 2.45 28.58
C LYS A 446 -4.78 1.12 28.67
N ARG A 447 -4.43 0.67 29.89
CA ARG A 447 -3.60 -0.53 30.10
C ARG A 447 -4.27 -1.81 29.58
N ARG A 448 -5.56 -2.03 29.91
CA ARG A 448 -6.27 -3.25 29.46
C ARG A 448 -6.48 -3.27 27.94
N PHE A 449 -6.86 -2.14 27.36
CA PHE A 449 -7.06 -2.06 25.91
C PHE A 449 -5.75 -2.28 25.14
N ILE A 450 -4.67 -1.62 25.56
CA ILE A 450 -3.35 -1.83 24.96
C ILE A 450 -2.92 -3.29 25.11
N TYR A 451 -3.17 -3.92 26.26
CA TYR A 451 -2.87 -5.33 26.48
C TYR A 451 -3.66 -6.27 25.54
N HIS A 452 -4.97 -6.07 25.38
CA HIS A 452 -5.76 -6.90 24.48
C HIS A 452 -5.39 -6.68 23.00
N LEU A 453 -5.17 -5.43 22.59
CA LEU A 453 -4.75 -5.10 21.23
C LEU A 453 -3.33 -5.62 20.92
N SER A 454 -2.39 -5.50 21.86
CA SER A 454 -1.04 -6.04 21.67
C SER A 454 -1.04 -7.57 21.64
N ARG A 455 -1.86 -8.22 22.47
CA ARG A 455 -2.04 -9.68 22.45
C ARG A 455 -2.59 -10.18 21.12
N THR A 456 -3.54 -9.48 20.50
CA THR A 456 -4.05 -9.87 19.17
C THR A 456 -2.99 -9.68 18.07
N LEU A 457 -2.25 -8.58 18.09
CA LEU A 457 -1.16 -8.36 17.12
C LEU A 457 -0.03 -9.38 17.31
N LEU A 458 0.35 -9.69 18.55
CA LEU A 458 1.33 -10.74 18.88
C LEU A 458 0.85 -12.10 18.35
N ARG A 459 -0.44 -12.41 18.53
CA ARG A 459 -1.06 -13.63 18.01
C ARG A 459 -0.96 -13.75 16.49
N THR A 460 -1.22 -12.67 15.74
CA THR A 460 -1.17 -12.67 14.27
C THR A 460 0.25 -12.84 13.74
N TYR A 461 1.17 -11.96 14.16
CA TYR A 461 2.49 -11.86 13.53
C TYR A 461 3.52 -12.82 14.12
N ASN A 462 3.45 -13.11 15.41
CA ASN A 462 4.50 -13.87 16.12
C ASN A 462 4.06 -15.31 16.39
N LEU A 463 2.93 -15.50 17.10
CA LEU A 463 2.48 -16.84 17.47
C LEU A 463 1.84 -17.59 16.29
N GLN A 464 1.28 -16.85 15.32
CA GLN A 464 0.56 -17.38 14.16
C GLN A 464 -0.44 -18.47 14.56
N THR A 465 -1.23 -18.24 15.60
CA THR A 465 -2.24 -19.21 16.04
C THR A 465 -3.60 -18.87 15.41
N PRO A 466 -4.30 -19.86 14.81
CA PRO A 466 -5.56 -19.61 14.12
C PRO A 466 -6.62 -19.12 15.10
N ARG A 467 -7.45 -18.16 14.69
CA ARG A 467 -8.53 -17.53 15.47
C ARG A 467 -9.88 -18.23 15.35
N GLY A 468 -10.07 -18.98 14.28
CA GLY A 468 -11.21 -19.86 14.07
C GLY A 468 -10.70 -21.21 13.56
N SER A 469 -11.44 -22.27 13.87
CA SER A 469 -11.25 -23.56 13.23
C SER A 469 -12.40 -23.82 12.28
N HIS A 470 -12.07 -24.37 11.11
CA HIS A 470 -13.09 -25.01 10.30
C HIS A 470 -13.59 -26.22 11.10
N LYS A 471 -14.77 -26.13 11.74
CA LYS A 471 -15.53 -27.35 12.06
C LYS A 471 -15.71 -28.03 10.71
N GLY A 472 -15.10 -29.20 10.51
CA GLY A 472 -14.91 -29.81 9.20
C GLY A 472 -16.21 -29.74 8.40
N CYS A 473 -16.17 -29.11 7.22
CA CYS A 473 -17.27 -29.26 6.29
C CYS A 473 -17.30 -30.75 5.95
N SER A 474 -18.25 -31.48 6.49
CA SER A 474 -18.57 -32.78 5.97
C SER A 474 -18.92 -32.58 4.50
N LEU A 475 -18.29 -33.34 3.61
CA LEU A 475 -18.60 -33.39 2.17
C LEU A 475 -20.08 -33.78 1.88
N SER A 476 -20.89 -33.97 2.94
CA SER A 476 -22.34 -34.16 2.93
C SER A 476 -23.12 -32.97 2.37
N HIS A 477 -22.52 -31.79 2.22
CA HIS A 477 -23.09 -30.64 1.50
C HIS A 477 -22.45 -30.43 0.12
N SER A 478 -22.04 -31.49 -0.56
CA SER A 478 -21.65 -31.41 -1.97
C SER A 478 -22.88 -31.15 -2.83
N TYR A 479 -22.72 -30.32 -3.86
CA TYR A 479 -23.77 -30.06 -4.84
C TYR A 479 -24.16 -31.40 -5.51
N HIS A 480 -25.42 -31.83 -5.34
CA HIS A 480 -25.88 -33.19 -5.65
C HIS A 480 -26.20 -33.44 -7.14
N ASN A 481 -25.83 -32.54 -8.06
CA ASN A 481 -26.02 -32.81 -9.48
C ASN A 481 -24.91 -33.73 -10.01
N PRO A 482 -25.27 -34.82 -10.72
CA PRO A 482 -24.28 -35.67 -11.36
C PRO A 482 -23.48 -34.86 -12.38
N TYR A 483 -22.15 -35.03 -12.36
CA TYR A 483 -21.28 -34.41 -13.35
C TYR A 483 -21.56 -35.03 -14.74
N PRO A 484 -21.50 -34.26 -15.84
CA PRO A 484 -21.68 -34.83 -17.17
C PRO A 484 -20.76 -36.03 -17.45
N ASP A 485 -21.30 -37.04 -18.15
CA ASP A 485 -20.54 -38.23 -18.53
C ASP A 485 -19.32 -37.85 -19.37
N SER A 486 -18.21 -38.53 -19.13
CA SER A 486 -16.97 -38.33 -19.87
C SER A 486 -16.38 -39.64 -20.38
N THR A 487 -15.70 -39.55 -21.52
CA THR A 487 -14.88 -40.63 -22.08
C THR A 487 -13.42 -40.34 -21.77
N LEU A 488 -12.69 -41.34 -21.30
CA LEU A 488 -11.25 -41.24 -21.07
C LEU A 488 -10.51 -41.91 -22.24
N HIS A 489 -9.63 -41.17 -22.91
CA HIS A 489 -8.77 -41.69 -23.95
C HIS A 489 -7.35 -41.83 -23.42
N GLU A 490 -6.81 -43.05 -23.41
CA GLU A 490 -5.39 -43.27 -23.12
C GLU A 490 -4.55 -43.02 -24.36
N ILE A 491 -3.42 -42.32 -24.17
CA ILE A 491 -2.54 -41.86 -25.25
C ILE A 491 -1.11 -42.24 -24.88
N LYS A 492 -0.44 -42.95 -25.78
CA LYS A 492 0.99 -43.24 -25.67
C LYS A 492 1.77 -42.14 -26.39
N THR A 493 2.61 -41.44 -25.62
CA THR A 493 3.54 -40.42 -26.12
C THR A 493 4.74 -41.06 -26.82
N GLU A 494 5.45 -40.27 -27.64
CA GLU A 494 6.63 -40.70 -28.38
C GLU A 494 7.76 -41.19 -27.46
N ASP A 495 7.94 -40.57 -26.30
CA ASP A 495 8.93 -40.97 -25.29
C ASP A 495 8.46 -42.13 -24.40
N GLY A 496 7.34 -42.77 -24.75
CA GLY A 496 6.86 -44.02 -24.15
C GLY A 496 5.98 -43.86 -22.91
N TYR A 497 5.62 -42.64 -22.52
CA TYR A 497 4.70 -42.38 -21.42
C TYR A 497 3.25 -42.60 -21.81
N ILE A 498 2.45 -43.09 -20.87
CA ILE A 498 1.01 -43.16 -20.99
C ILE A 498 0.43 -41.94 -20.27
N ILE A 499 -0.26 -41.10 -21.03
CA ILE A 499 -1.05 -39.97 -20.55
C ILE A 499 -2.51 -40.21 -20.91
N SER A 500 -3.41 -39.38 -20.42
CA SER A 500 -4.83 -39.50 -20.75
C SER A 500 -5.46 -38.17 -21.14
N CYS A 501 -6.52 -38.24 -21.92
CA CYS A 501 -7.33 -37.10 -22.29
C CYS A 501 -8.79 -37.40 -22.00
N ARG A 502 -9.42 -36.58 -21.16
CA ARG A 502 -10.82 -36.74 -20.77
C ARG A 502 -11.68 -35.85 -21.66
N GLN A 503 -12.65 -36.44 -22.35
CA GLN A 503 -13.56 -35.75 -23.26
C GLN A 503 -14.97 -35.72 -22.67
N TRP A 504 -15.60 -34.54 -22.69
CA TRP A 504 -17.03 -34.37 -22.47
C TRP A 504 -17.69 -33.95 -23.77
N LYS A 505 -18.68 -34.74 -24.21
CA LYS A 505 -19.43 -34.48 -25.43
C LYS A 505 -20.68 -33.67 -25.12
N CYS A 506 -21.05 -32.78 -26.03
CA CYS A 506 -22.29 -32.02 -25.91
C CYS A 506 -23.49 -32.92 -26.25
N SER A 507 -24.54 -32.90 -25.42
CA SER A 507 -25.81 -33.56 -25.77
C SER A 507 -26.43 -32.89 -27.00
N PRO A 508 -26.94 -33.63 -28.00
CA PRO A 508 -27.61 -33.02 -29.14
C PRO A 508 -28.91 -32.34 -28.67
N ALA A 509 -28.97 -31.01 -28.76
CA ALA A 509 -30.21 -30.28 -28.52
C ALA A 509 -31.29 -30.72 -29.54
N PRO A 510 -32.57 -30.88 -29.15
CA PRO A 510 -33.63 -31.38 -30.03
C PRO A 510 -34.05 -30.43 -31.18
N GLN A 511 -33.30 -29.35 -31.45
CA GLN A 511 -33.53 -28.43 -32.56
C GLN A 511 -32.24 -28.01 -33.29
N ARG A 512 -31.38 -28.96 -33.68
CA ARG A 512 -30.36 -28.67 -34.72
C ARG A 512 -30.87 -29.17 -36.07
N SER A 513 -31.22 -28.23 -36.94
CA SER A 513 -31.46 -28.48 -38.36
C SER A 513 -30.22 -29.12 -38.98
N LYS A 514 -30.45 -30.16 -39.80
CA LYS A 514 -29.42 -30.87 -40.57
C LYS A 514 -28.70 -29.88 -41.50
N GLY A 515 -27.50 -29.47 -41.09
CA GLY A 515 -26.54 -28.72 -41.89
C GLY A 515 -25.20 -28.80 -41.17
N GLU A 516 -24.24 -29.52 -41.76
CA GLU A 516 -22.93 -29.84 -41.22
C GLU A 516 -22.21 -28.62 -40.64
N LYS A 517 -22.12 -28.53 -39.30
CA LYS A 517 -21.07 -27.77 -38.62
C LYS A 517 -20.32 -28.76 -37.75
N GLN A 518 -19.02 -28.90 -38.02
CA GLN A 518 -18.12 -29.73 -37.20
C GLN A 518 -18.26 -29.35 -35.72
N PRO A 519 -18.13 -30.31 -34.78
CA PRO A 519 -18.16 -30.02 -33.36
C PRO A 519 -17.06 -29.03 -33.02
N LYS A 520 -17.41 -27.99 -32.26
CA LYS A 520 -16.46 -26.95 -31.85
C LYS A 520 -15.71 -27.46 -30.62
N LEU A 521 -14.42 -27.73 -30.78
CA LEU A 521 -13.60 -28.40 -29.76
C LEU A 521 -12.78 -27.38 -28.95
N VAL A 522 -12.66 -27.61 -27.65
CA VAL A 522 -11.80 -26.84 -26.75
C VAL A 522 -10.88 -27.77 -25.96
N LEU A 523 -9.57 -27.67 -26.21
CA LEU A 523 -8.53 -28.36 -25.46
C LEU A 523 -8.12 -27.54 -24.22
N LEU A 524 -8.24 -28.16 -23.05
CA LEU A 524 -7.94 -27.59 -21.75
C LEU A 524 -6.61 -28.15 -21.22
N LEU A 525 -5.69 -27.27 -20.86
CA LEU A 525 -4.34 -27.62 -20.41
C LEU A 525 -4.11 -27.16 -18.96
N ASN A 526 -4.13 -28.13 -18.03
CA ASN A 526 -4.09 -27.89 -16.59
C ASN A 526 -2.76 -27.29 -16.12
N GLY A 527 -2.78 -26.76 -14.90
CA GLY A 527 -1.57 -26.29 -14.20
C GLY A 527 -0.71 -27.43 -13.65
N HIS A 528 0.20 -27.09 -12.73
CA HIS A 528 1.07 -28.09 -12.11
C HIS A 528 0.30 -28.91 -11.07
N SER A 529 -0.04 -30.16 -11.41
CA SER A 529 -0.54 -31.18 -10.46
C SER A 529 -1.79 -30.78 -9.67
N ALA A 530 -2.60 -29.86 -10.20
CA ALA A 530 -3.83 -29.38 -9.59
C ALA A 530 -4.93 -29.19 -10.65
N GLU A 531 -6.14 -29.65 -10.34
CA GLU A 531 -7.30 -29.48 -11.21
C GLU A 531 -7.74 -28.02 -11.23
N SER A 532 -7.86 -27.47 -12.45
CA SER A 532 -8.25 -26.07 -12.66
C SER A 532 -9.57 -25.92 -13.42
N PHE A 533 -10.00 -26.96 -14.14
CA PHE A 533 -11.13 -26.85 -15.07
C PHE A 533 -12.32 -27.74 -14.72
N TRP A 534 -12.05 -28.95 -14.23
CA TRP A 534 -13.07 -29.91 -13.78
C TRP A 534 -13.29 -29.77 -12.28
N LEU A 535 -14.38 -29.12 -11.87
CA LEU A 535 -14.63 -28.74 -10.46
C LEU A 535 -15.97 -29.34 -9.99
N PRO A 536 -15.99 -30.62 -9.57
CA PRO A 536 -17.24 -31.32 -9.29
C PRO A 536 -18.02 -30.75 -8.11
N THR A 537 -17.36 -30.04 -7.19
CA THR A 537 -18.02 -29.40 -6.04
C THR A 537 -18.65 -28.04 -6.36
N GLU A 538 -18.32 -27.45 -7.51
CA GLU A 538 -18.84 -26.15 -7.91
C GLU A 538 -20.01 -26.32 -8.89
N PRO A 539 -21.04 -25.45 -8.82
CA PRO A 539 -22.17 -25.52 -9.74
C PRO A 539 -21.77 -25.11 -11.17
N ASN A 540 -20.88 -24.12 -11.30
CA ASN A 540 -20.48 -23.54 -12.58
C ASN A 540 -18.96 -23.60 -12.74
N ASP A 541 -18.48 -24.58 -13.49
CA ASP A 541 -17.07 -24.67 -13.91
C ASP A 541 -16.95 -24.44 -15.43
N ILE A 542 -15.72 -24.29 -15.92
CA ILE A 542 -15.52 -23.96 -17.34
C ILE A 542 -16.00 -25.10 -18.25
N VAL A 543 -15.92 -26.35 -17.82
CA VAL A 543 -16.30 -27.51 -18.63
C VAL A 543 -17.81 -27.50 -18.85
N ARG A 544 -18.62 -27.34 -17.80
CA ARG A 544 -20.08 -27.18 -17.92
C ARG A 544 -20.44 -25.94 -18.71
N THR A 545 -19.75 -24.82 -18.47
CA THR A 545 -19.98 -23.57 -19.21
C THR A 545 -19.75 -23.77 -20.72
N LEU A 546 -18.69 -24.49 -21.11
CA LEU A 546 -18.39 -24.80 -22.51
C LEU A 546 -19.45 -25.73 -23.13
N LEU A 547 -19.88 -26.75 -22.39
CA LEU A 547 -20.94 -27.67 -22.83
C LEU A 547 -22.28 -26.95 -23.03
N GLU A 548 -22.66 -26.06 -22.12
CA GLU A 548 -23.87 -25.22 -22.23
C GLU A 548 -23.83 -24.31 -23.46
N GLU A 549 -22.64 -23.84 -23.82
CA GLU A 549 -22.36 -23.04 -25.01
C GLU A 549 -22.21 -23.86 -26.30
N GLY A 550 -22.35 -25.19 -26.21
CA GLY A 550 -22.35 -26.09 -27.36
C GLY A 550 -20.96 -26.52 -27.85
N TYR A 551 -19.92 -26.37 -27.02
CA TYR A 551 -18.55 -26.83 -27.28
C TYR A 551 -18.29 -28.19 -26.63
N GLU A 552 -17.45 -29.02 -27.26
CA GLU A 552 -16.89 -30.20 -26.60
C GLU A 552 -15.60 -29.83 -25.87
N ALA A 553 -15.48 -30.27 -24.61
CA ALA A 553 -14.31 -30.01 -23.79
C ALA A 553 -13.41 -31.25 -23.73
N LEU A 554 -12.13 -31.07 -24.04
CA LEU A 554 -11.10 -32.08 -23.89
C LEU A 554 -10.07 -31.62 -22.87
N LEU A 555 -9.92 -32.33 -21.76
CA LEU A 555 -8.93 -32.02 -20.73
C LEU A 555 -7.71 -32.95 -20.87
N LEU A 556 -6.54 -32.35 -21.08
CA LEU A 556 -5.28 -33.10 -21.10
C LEU A 556 -4.81 -33.39 -19.67
N GLN A 557 -4.78 -34.67 -19.30
CA GLN A 557 -4.15 -35.17 -18.09
C GLN A 557 -2.70 -35.56 -18.42
N SER A 558 -1.83 -34.55 -18.43
CA SER A 558 -0.40 -34.68 -18.77
C SER A 558 0.37 -35.62 -17.83
N ARG A 559 1.66 -35.85 -18.09
CA ARG A 559 2.57 -36.58 -17.18
C ARG A 559 2.70 -35.98 -15.77
N LEU A 560 2.15 -34.79 -15.52
CA LEU A 560 2.06 -34.16 -14.20
C LEU A 560 0.78 -34.48 -13.44
N ASP A 561 -0.19 -35.13 -14.07
CA ASP A 561 -1.44 -35.52 -13.41
C ASP A 561 -1.18 -36.55 -12.31
N PRO A 562 -1.76 -36.40 -11.10
CA PRO A 562 -1.57 -37.33 -9.99
C PRO A 562 -1.97 -38.79 -10.29
N LEU A 563 -2.84 -39.02 -11.28
CA LEU A 563 -3.28 -40.35 -11.72
C LEU A 563 -2.22 -41.06 -12.57
N ASN A 564 -1.33 -40.31 -13.23
CA ASN A 564 -0.31 -40.88 -14.08
C ASN A 564 0.94 -41.30 -13.27
N PRO A 565 1.69 -42.33 -13.71
CA PRO A 565 2.93 -42.72 -13.05
C PRO A 565 3.94 -41.57 -13.07
N ALA A 566 4.51 -41.28 -11.90
CA ALA A 566 5.44 -40.16 -11.78
C ALA A 566 6.87 -40.56 -12.16
N HIS A 567 7.49 -39.74 -13.00
CA HIS A 567 8.88 -39.91 -13.41
C HIS A 567 9.65 -38.58 -13.44
N ASN A 568 10.93 -38.69 -13.82
CA ASN A 568 11.83 -37.56 -13.99
C ASN A 568 11.54 -36.83 -15.30
N SER A 569 10.66 -35.83 -15.23
CA SER A 569 10.26 -35.05 -16.40
C SER A 569 10.45 -33.56 -16.15
N THR A 570 10.47 -32.80 -17.23
CA THR A 570 10.56 -31.35 -17.29
C THR A 570 9.28 -30.76 -17.88
N ILE A 571 9.06 -29.45 -17.74
CA ILE A 571 7.94 -28.77 -18.40
C ILE A 571 8.06 -28.81 -19.94
N GLU A 572 9.30 -28.87 -20.45
CA GLU A 572 9.60 -28.97 -21.88
C GLU A 572 9.09 -30.30 -22.45
N ASP A 573 9.17 -31.40 -21.70
CA ASP A 573 8.68 -32.70 -22.15
C ASP A 573 7.15 -32.69 -22.38
N ILE A 574 6.40 -31.88 -21.63
CA ILE A 574 4.95 -31.70 -21.83
C ILE A 574 4.69 -31.01 -23.17
N GLY A 575 5.45 -29.95 -23.47
CA GLY A 575 5.34 -29.24 -24.75
C GLY A 575 5.83 -30.06 -25.94
N LYS A 576 6.85 -30.90 -25.74
CA LYS A 576 7.48 -31.69 -26.79
C LYS A 576 6.78 -33.01 -27.10
N PHE A 577 6.16 -33.65 -26.11
CA PHE A 577 5.60 -35.00 -26.27
C PHE A 577 4.11 -35.09 -25.90
N ASP A 578 3.70 -34.53 -24.76
CA ASP A 578 2.32 -34.71 -24.27
C ASP A 578 1.29 -33.94 -25.11
N ILE A 579 1.53 -32.65 -25.34
CA ILE A 579 0.62 -31.79 -26.12
C ILE A 579 0.54 -32.28 -27.58
N PRO A 580 1.66 -32.56 -28.28
CA PRO A 580 1.59 -33.14 -29.63
C PRO A 580 0.80 -34.44 -29.68
N ALA A 581 1.04 -35.39 -28.75
CA ALA A 581 0.31 -36.65 -28.73
C ALA A 581 -1.21 -36.46 -28.51
N ALA A 582 -1.59 -35.53 -27.64
CA ALA A 582 -2.99 -35.16 -27.42
C ALA A 582 -3.63 -34.57 -28.69
N ILE A 583 -2.91 -33.70 -29.41
CA ILE A 583 -3.39 -33.09 -30.65
C ILE A 583 -3.53 -34.14 -31.75
N THR A 584 -2.53 -35.02 -31.92
CA THR A 584 -2.64 -36.15 -32.86
C THR A 584 -3.89 -36.99 -32.57
N LYS A 585 -4.17 -37.27 -31.29
CA LYS A 585 -5.38 -38.00 -30.92
C LYS A 585 -6.67 -37.24 -31.27
N ILE A 586 -6.69 -35.92 -31.11
CA ILE A 586 -7.83 -35.08 -31.50
C ILE A 586 -8.06 -35.16 -33.01
N LEU A 587 -6.98 -35.08 -33.80
CA LEU A 587 -7.02 -35.16 -35.26
C LEU A 587 -7.46 -36.56 -35.74
N GLU A 588 -7.03 -37.63 -35.06
CA GLU A 588 -7.53 -39.00 -35.31
C GLU A 588 -9.05 -39.12 -35.09
N LEU A 589 -9.58 -38.47 -34.06
CA LEU A 589 -10.98 -38.58 -33.66
C LEU A 589 -11.92 -37.69 -34.48
N HIS A 590 -11.45 -36.54 -34.96
CA HIS A 590 -12.31 -35.51 -35.58
C HIS A 590 -11.92 -35.17 -37.03
N GLY A 591 -10.77 -35.63 -37.51
CA GLY A 591 -10.25 -35.41 -38.86
C GLY A 591 -9.06 -34.43 -38.91
N GLU A 592 -8.18 -34.60 -39.89
CA GLU A 592 -6.91 -33.86 -40.02
C GLU A 592 -7.08 -32.35 -40.25
N SER A 593 -8.19 -31.92 -40.86
CA SER A 593 -8.48 -30.50 -41.10
C SER A 593 -9.15 -29.80 -39.92
N THR A 594 -9.33 -30.49 -38.79
CA THR A 594 -10.04 -29.94 -37.63
C THR A 594 -9.22 -28.83 -36.98
N ARG A 595 -9.89 -27.70 -36.70
CA ARG A 595 -9.36 -26.64 -35.85
C ARG A 595 -10.05 -26.66 -34.50
N PHE A 596 -9.29 -26.44 -33.43
CA PHE A 596 -9.80 -26.41 -32.07
C PHE A 596 -9.25 -25.21 -31.30
N HIS A 597 -9.92 -24.83 -30.22
CA HIS A 597 -9.48 -23.76 -29.34
C HIS A 597 -8.67 -24.33 -28.18
N VAL A 598 -7.71 -23.58 -27.65
CA VAL A 598 -6.91 -24.00 -26.49
C VAL A 598 -7.11 -23.03 -25.34
N VAL A 599 -7.39 -23.55 -24.15
CA VAL A 599 -7.41 -22.80 -22.90
C VAL A 599 -6.39 -23.40 -21.94
N ALA A 600 -5.40 -22.62 -21.56
CA ALA A 600 -4.27 -23.09 -20.76
C ALA A 600 -4.11 -22.30 -19.46
N HIS A 601 -3.69 -23.01 -18.40
CA HIS A 601 -3.44 -22.43 -17.09
C HIS A 601 -2.04 -22.77 -16.56
N CYS A 602 -1.39 -21.81 -15.90
CA CYS A 602 -0.12 -22.00 -15.21
C CYS A 602 0.94 -22.74 -16.07
N VAL A 603 1.34 -23.96 -15.68
CA VAL A 603 2.30 -24.79 -16.43
C VAL A 603 1.77 -25.20 -17.80
N GLY A 604 0.47 -25.44 -17.96
CA GLY A 604 -0.13 -25.67 -19.27
C GLY A 604 0.08 -24.49 -20.22
N GLY A 605 0.02 -23.26 -19.71
CA GLY A 605 0.33 -22.05 -20.48
C GLY A 605 1.80 -21.97 -20.91
N LEU A 606 2.74 -22.40 -20.05
CA LEU A 606 4.16 -22.51 -20.42
C LEU A 606 4.37 -23.59 -21.49
N ALA A 607 3.78 -24.76 -21.29
CA ALA A 607 3.97 -25.93 -22.13
C ALA A 607 3.42 -25.74 -23.55
N ILE A 608 2.23 -25.14 -23.72
CA ILE A 608 1.69 -24.87 -25.07
C ILE A 608 2.54 -23.87 -25.85
N HIS A 609 3.10 -22.87 -25.18
CA HIS A 609 4.02 -21.94 -25.83
C HIS A 609 5.34 -22.62 -26.19
N MET A 610 5.85 -23.54 -25.37
CA MET A 610 7.01 -24.38 -25.72
C MET A 610 6.70 -25.29 -26.91
N ALA A 611 5.50 -25.87 -26.98
CA ALA A 611 5.08 -26.72 -28.09
C ALA A 611 5.05 -25.95 -29.43
N LEU A 612 4.44 -24.77 -29.43
CA LEU A 612 4.30 -23.93 -30.63
C LEU A 612 5.64 -23.29 -31.04
N LEU A 613 6.31 -22.58 -30.13
CA LEU A 613 7.59 -21.92 -30.42
C LEU A 613 8.73 -22.93 -30.68
N GLY A 614 8.63 -24.13 -30.08
CA GLY A 614 9.54 -25.25 -30.35
C GLY A 614 9.32 -25.90 -31.72
N GLY A 615 8.19 -25.64 -32.38
CA GLY A 615 7.83 -26.27 -33.65
C GLY A 615 7.34 -27.71 -33.51
N HIS A 616 6.91 -28.13 -32.32
CA HIS A 616 6.36 -29.46 -32.06
C HIS A 616 4.87 -29.57 -32.43
N VAL A 617 4.19 -28.42 -32.53
CA VAL A 617 2.78 -28.31 -32.95
C VAL A 617 2.67 -27.19 -33.97
N SER A 618 1.89 -27.42 -35.03
CA SER A 618 1.55 -26.36 -35.99
C SER A 618 0.41 -25.49 -35.46
N ALA A 619 0.58 -24.16 -35.54
CA ALA A 619 -0.46 -23.19 -35.19
C ALA A 619 -1.71 -23.30 -36.09
N THR A 620 -1.60 -23.93 -37.27
CA THR A 620 -2.70 -24.10 -38.24
C THR A 620 -3.90 -24.86 -37.68
N HIS A 621 -3.68 -25.77 -36.73
CA HIS A 621 -4.75 -26.55 -36.09
C HIS A 621 -5.39 -25.81 -34.89
N ILE A 622 -4.83 -24.68 -34.46
CA ILE A 622 -5.33 -23.93 -33.31
C ILE A 622 -6.12 -22.71 -33.80
N ALA A 623 -7.41 -22.65 -33.49
CA ALA A 623 -8.26 -21.51 -33.84
C ALA A 623 -8.00 -20.29 -32.94
N SER A 624 -7.82 -20.50 -31.63
CA SER A 624 -7.46 -19.46 -30.67
C SER A 624 -6.76 -20.03 -29.44
N LEU A 625 -5.92 -19.21 -28.80
CA LEU A 625 -5.19 -19.58 -27.58
C LEU A 625 -5.51 -18.61 -26.42
N SER A 626 -6.21 -19.11 -25.40
CA SER A 626 -6.45 -18.37 -24.16
C SER A 626 -5.51 -18.87 -23.06
N CYS A 627 -4.79 -17.98 -22.38
CA CYS A 627 -3.89 -18.33 -21.29
C CYS A 627 -4.16 -17.51 -20.03
N THR A 628 -4.26 -18.18 -18.89
CA THR A 628 -4.53 -17.56 -17.58
C THR A 628 -3.26 -17.53 -16.71
N ASN A 629 -2.86 -16.34 -16.27
CA ASN A 629 -1.68 -16.02 -15.46
C ASN A 629 -0.40 -16.78 -15.85
N SER A 630 -0.23 -17.04 -17.14
CA SER A 630 0.91 -17.75 -17.72
C SER A 630 0.94 -17.52 -19.22
N SER A 631 2.12 -17.66 -19.83
CA SER A 631 2.34 -17.53 -21.28
C SER A 631 3.77 -18.01 -21.60
N MET A 632 4.39 -17.54 -22.69
CA MET A 632 5.86 -17.62 -22.83
C MET A 632 6.61 -16.83 -21.75
N TYR A 633 5.92 -15.97 -20.98
CA TYR A 633 6.43 -15.28 -19.81
C TYR A 633 5.84 -15.89 -18.53
N PHE A 634 6.60 -15.79 -17.44
CA PHE A 634 6.13 -16.20 -16.11
C PHE A 634 6.85 -15.38 -15.03
N LYS A 635 6.29 -14.23 -14.68
CA LYS A 635 6.86 -13.28 -13.72
C LYS A 635 6.23 -13.47 -12.35
N LEU A 636 7.03 -13.93 -11.40
CA LEU A 636 6.63 -14.12 -10.02
C LEU A 636 6.66 -12.81 -9.22
N ASN A 637 5.79 -12.72 -8.21
CA ASN A 637 5.88 -11.70 -7.17
C ASN A 637 7.19 -11.84 -6.34
N ALA A 638 7.59 -10.79 -5.62
CA ALA A 638 8.87 -10.66 -4.93
C ALA A 638 9.21 -11.86 -4.02
N LEU A 639 8.27 -12.36 -3.23
CA LEU A 639 8.51 -13.43 -2.27
C LEU A 639 8.71 -14.81 -2.94
N PRO A 640 7.80 -15.32 -3.81
CA PRO A 640 8.06 -16.52 -4.59
C PRO A 640 9.32 -16.41 -5.46
N ARG A 641 9.62 -15.22 -6.00
CA ARG A 641 10.86 -14.96 -6.77
C ARG A 641 12.12 -15.13 -5.92
N LEU A 642 12.14 -14.56 -4.71
CA LEU A 642 13.24 -14.73 -3.76
C LEU A 642 13.46 -16.22 -3.44
N LYS A 643 12.37 -16.96 -3.22
CA LYS A 643 12.43 -18.40 -2.96
C LYS A 643 13.00 -19.19 -4.14
N MET A 644 12.63 -18.85 -5.37
CA MET A 644 13.22 -19.47 -6.57
C MET A 644 14.70 -19.11 -6.73
N TRP A 645 15.17 -17.97 -6.21
CA TRP A 645 16.59 -17.62 -6.21
C TRP A 645 17.38 -18.43 -5.18
N LEU A 646 16.85 -18.58 -3.96
CA LEU A 646 17.42 -19.42 -2.91
C LEU A 646 17.55 -20.90 -3.35
N PRO A 647 18.48 -21.68 -2.76
CA PRO A 647 18.69 -23.09 -3.12
C PRO A 647 17.60 -24.04 -2.56
N VAL A 648 16.38 -23.56 -2.31
CA VAL A 648 15.29 -24.34 -1.70
C VAL A 648 14.88 -25.52 -2.57
N VAL A 649 14.76 -25.33 -3.89
CA VAL A 649 14.40 -26.42 -4.82
C VAL A 649 15.52 -27.46 -4.90
N PRO A 650 16.81 -27.11 -5.14
CA PRO A 650 17.91 -28.07 -5.10
C PRO A 650 17.99 -28.88 -3.80
N VAL A 651 17.86 -28.21 -2.64
CA VAL A 651 17.87 -28.88 -1.33
C VAL A 651 16.69 -29.83 -1.18
N SER A 652 15.48 -29.39 -1.58
CA SER A 652 14.29 -30.25 -1.58
C SER A 652 14.47 -31.49 -2.46
N MET A 653 15.07 -31.34 -3.65
CA MET A 653 15.35 -32.47 -4.54
C MET A 653 16.37 -33.44 -3.92
N ALA A 654 17.41 -32.92 -3.27
CA ALA A 654 18.41 -33.74 -2.58
C ALA A 654 17.79 -34.55 -1.42
N ILE A 655 16.86 -33.95 -0.67
CA ILE A 655 16.12 -34.63 0.41
C ILE A 655 15.24 -35.74 -0.14
N LEU A 656 14.55 -35.52 -1.27
CA LEU A 656 13.66 -36.51 -1.90
C LEU A 656 14.43 -37.71 -2.49
N GLY A 657 15.65 -37.48 -3.00
CA GLY A 657 16.46 -38.53 -3.59
C GLY A 657 15.85 -39.07 -4.89
N GLN A 658 15.72 -40.40 -5.00
CA GLN A 658 15.21 -41.05 -6.22
C GLN A 658 13.68 -40.94 -6.35
N ASN A 659 12.93 -40.88 -5.24
CA ASN A 659 11.48 -40.69 -5.29
C ASN A 659 11.15 -39.20 -5.31
N LYS A 660 10.90 -38.65 -6.50
CA LYS A 660 10.57 -37.23 -6.69
C LYS A 660 9.08 -36.92 -6.55
N VAL A 661 8.29 -37.79 -5.94
CA VAL A 661 6.87 -37.53 -5.66
C VAL A 661 6.70 -37.24 -4.18
N LEU A 662 6.12 -36.08 -3.88
CA LEU A 662 5.73 -35.75 -2.52
C LEU A 662 4.25 -36.16 -2.31
N PRO A 663 3.94 -37.18 -1.51
CA PRO A 663 2.55 -37.48 -1.15
C PRO A 663 2.02 -36.35 -0.27
N LEU A 664 0.84 -35.79 -0.55
CA LEU A 664 0.29 -34.66 0.20
C LEU A 664 -0.63 -35.13 1.33
N VAL A 665 -1.55 -36.05 1.04
CA VAL A 665 -2.46 -36.66 2.02
C VAL A 665 -1.72 -37.67 2.91
N LYS A 666 -2.18 -37.85 4.16
CA LYS A 666 -1.65 -38.86 5.09
C LYS A 666 -1.98 -40.28 4.60
N THR A 667 -1.00 -40.95 3.99
CA THR A 667 -1.00 -42.40 3.79
C THR A 667 -0.21 -43.09 4.91
N GLU A 668 -0.55 -44.33 5.27
CA GLU A 668 0.05 -45.05 6.43
C GLU A 668 1.57 -45.26 6.36
N LYS A 669 2.21 -45.13 5.18
CA LYS A 669 3.67 -45.27 5.00
C LYS A 669 4.31 -43.99 4.45
N ILE A 670 4.55 -42.97 5.28
CA ILE A 670 5.29 -41.75 4.90
C ILE A 670 6.75 -41.86 5.35
N SER A 671 7.70 -41.78 4.41
CA SER A 671 9.14 -41.69 4.71
C SER A 671 9.48 -40.46 5.55
N TRP A 672 10.45 -40.58 6.47
CA TRP A 672 10.92 -39.46 7.29
C TRP A 672 11.38 -38.25 6.46
N ARG A 673 11.91 -38.47 5.24
CA ARG A 673 12.32 -37.43 4.29
C ARG A 673 11.13 -36.59 3.81
N HIS A 674 10.00 -37.23 3.52
CA HIS A 674 8.76 -36.55 3.13
C HIS A 674 8.20 -35.75 4.30
N SER A 675 8.19 -36.32 5.51
CA SER A 675 7.77 -35.62 6.73
C SER A 675 8.62 -34.38 7.02
N LEU A 676 9.94 -34.48 6.84
CA LEU A 676 10.85 -33.35 6.97
C LEU A 676 10.53 -32.26 5.96
N LEU A 677 10.36 -32.60 4.68
CA LEU A 677 10.04 -31.63 3.63
C LEU A 677 8.70 -30.92 3.88
N LYS A 678 7.67 -31.67 4.31
CA LYS A 678 6.37 -31.09 4.72
C LYS A 678 6.51 -30.16 5.91
N CYS A 679 7.37 -30.49 6.87
CA CYS A 679 7.64 -29.62 8.02
C CYS A 679 8.28 -28.31 7.57
N ILE A 680 9.33 -28.39 6.73
CA ILE A 680 10.00 -27.22 6.16
C ILE A 680 9.00 -26.36 5.36
N ALA A 681 8.21 -26.96 4.48
CA ALA A 681 7.22 -26.24 3.68
C ALA A 681 6.20 -25.47 4.54
N ARG A 682 5.77 -26.05 5.67
CA ARG A 682 4.84 -25.39 6.60
C ARG A 682 5.47 -24.21 7.33
N LEU A 683 6.78 -24.17 7.50
CA LEU A 683 7.50 -23.07 8.16
C LEU A 683 7.84 -21.92 7.21
N ILE A 684 7.77 -22.12 5.89
CA ILE A 684 8.10 -21.09 4.90
C ILE A 684 7.09 -19.92 5.01
N PRO A 685 7.55 -18.67 5.14
CA PRO A 685 6.69 -17.49 5.20
C PRO A 685 5.85 -17.30 3.93
N ARG A 686 4.60 -16.85 4.09
CA ARG A 686 3.61 -16.68 3.00
C ARG A 686 2.50 -15.67 3.36
N TYR A 687 1.78 -15.16 2.36
CA TYR A 687 0.78 -14.10 2.54
C TYR A 687 -0.46 -14.60 3.29
N GLU A 688 -0.99 -15.76 2.93
CA GLU A 688 -2.14 -16.37 3.62
C GLU A 688 -1.77 -17.71 4.23
N ARG A 689 -2.41 -18.04 5.35
CA ARG A 689 -2.31 -19.36 5.99
C ARG A 689 -3.68 -19.97 6.22
N CYS A 690 -3.72 -21.29 6.18
CA CYS A 690 -4.92 -22.09 6.35
C CYS A 690 -4.69 -23.18 7.42
N THR A 691 -5.77 -23.70 8.00
CA THR A 691 -5.71 -24.82 8.95
C THR A 691 -5.55 -26.18 8.26
N CYS A 692 -5.73 -26.25 6.93
CA CYS A 692 -5.50 -27.46 6.15
C CYS A 692 -3.99 -27.67 5.95
N ASN A 693 -3.47 -28.80 6.44
CA ASN A 693 -2.03 -29.10 6.38
C ASN A 693 -1.53 -29.26 4.94
N GLU A 694 -2.35 -29.85 4.07
CA GLU A 694 -2.04 -30.09 2.67
C GLU A 694 -1.91 -28.76 1.93
N CYS A 695 -2.88 -27.85 2.12
CA CYS A 695 -2.82 -26.48 1.58
C CYS A 695 -1.58 -25.72 2.07
N GLU A 696 -1.22 -25.86 3.35
CA GLU A 696 -0.01 -25.23 3.93
C GLU A 696 1.29 -25.80 3.32
N VAL A 697 1.34 -27.09 2.99
CA VAL A 697 2.48 -27.71 2.31
C VAL A 697 2.58 -27.23 0.86
N ILE A 698 1.49 -27.29 0.10
CA ILE A 698 1.46 -26.83 -1.31
C ILE A 698 1.82 -25.34 -1.38
N SER A 699 1.18 -24.51 -0.56
CA SER A 699 1.48 -23.07 -0.47
C SER A 699 2.91 -22.82 0.00
N GLY A 700 3.44 -23.69 0.87
CA GLY A 700 4.85 -23.69 1.27
C GLY A 700 5.81 -24.02 0.13
N ILE A 701 5.38 -24.73 -0.91
CA ILE A 701 6.20 -25.17 -2.06
C ILE A 701 6.04 -24.26 -3.29
N PHE A 702 4.84 -23.76 -3.59
CA PHE A 702 4.62 -22.84 -4.72
C PHE A 702 4.61 -21.36 -4.30
N GLY A 703 4.20 -21.07 -3.07
CA GLY A 703 3.56 -19.79 -2.72
C GLY A 703 2.04 -19.96 -2.72
N ASN A 704 1.30 -18.99 -2.18
CA ASN A 704 -0.17 -19.04 -2.23
C ASN A 704 -0.64 -18.90 -3.69
N ALA A 705 -1.36 -19.90 -4.21
CA ALA A 705 -1.83 -19.91 -5.61
C ALA A 705 -3.20 -19.22 -5.79
N PHE A 706 -3.96 -19.04 -4.72
CA PHE A 706 -5.29 -18.41 -4.76
C PHE A 706 -5.55 -17.68 -3.44
N TRP A 707 -6.46 -16.71 -3.47
CA TRP A 707 -6.99 -16.09 -2.26
C TRP A 707 -8.09 -16.98 -1.68
N HIS A 708 -7.99 -17.38 -0.42
CA HIS A 708 -8.98 -18.27 0.21
C HIS A 708 -10.38 -17.65 0.21
N GLN A 709 -10.49 -16.32 0.23
CA GLN A 709 -11.75 -15.61 0.14
C GLN A 709 -12.52 -15.92 -1.16
N ASN A 710 -11.83 -16.17 -2.27
CA ASN A 710 -12.44 -16.40 -3.59
C ASN A 710 -12.84 -17.86 -3.83
N VAL A 711 -12.37 -18.79 -3.00
CA VAL A 711 -12.60 -20.23 -3.17
C VAL A 711 -13.63 -20.69 -2.13
N SER A 712 -14.62 -21.46 -2.58
CA SER A 712 -15.64 -22.01 -1.69
C SER A 712 -15.01 -23.01 -0.69
N PRO A 713 -15.58 -23.19 0.52
CA PRO A 713 -15.07 -24.17 1.47
C PRO A 713 -15.08 -25.62 0.95
N THR A 714 -16.09 -25.97 0.14
CA THR A 714 -16.21 -27.30 -0.50
C THR A 714 -15.12 -27.51 -1.55
N MET A 715 -14.88 -26.51 -2.41
CA MET A 715 -13.80 -26.56 -3.41
C MET A 715 -12.42 -26.61 -2.75
N HIS A 716 -12.19 -25.78 -1.72
CA HIS A 716 -10.93 -25.78 -0.98
C HIS A 716 -10.66 -27.15 -0.33
N SER A 717 -11.68 -27.79 0.24
CA SER A 717 -11.58 -29.15 0.79
C SER A 717 -11.28 -30.18 -0.30
N TRP A 718 -12.05 -30.19 -1.39
CA TRP A 718 -11.90 -31.13 -2.50
C TRP A 718 -10.52 -31.02 -3.19
N LEU A 719 -10.06 -29.80 -3.46
CA LEU A 719 -8.77 -29.54 -4.11
C LEU A 719 -7.60 -30.14 -3.33
N ASN A 720 -7.61 -29.97 -2.00
CA ASN A 720 -6.51 -30.37 -1.13
C ASN A 720 -6.60 -31.83 -0.63
N MET A 721 -7.81 -32.39 -0.55
CA MET A 721 -8.02 -33.74 -0.01
C MET A 721 -8.25 -34.82 -1.08
N GLN A 722 -8.79 -34.45 -2.25
CA GLN A 722 -9.19 -35.41 -3.29
C GLN A 722 -8.46 -35.21 -4.63
N SER A 723 -8.32 -33.96 -5.09
CA SER A 723 -7.65 -33.68 -6.37
C SER A 723 -6.12 -33.75 -6.26
N SER A 724 -5.52 -33.00 -5.33
CA SER A 724 -4.06 -32.87 -5.20
C SER A 724 -3.48 -33.89 -4.21
N THR A 725 -3.63 -35.19 -4.46
CA THR A 725 -3.16 -36.24 -3.52
C THR A 725 -1.65 -36.44 -3.55
N ARG A 726 -1.02 -36.18 -4.70
CA ARG A 726 0.43 -36.35 -4.96
C ARG A 726 0.95 -35.11 -5.68
N LEU A 727 2.18 -34.73 -5.38
CA LEU A 727 2.85 -33.61 -6.03
C LEU A 727 4.14 -34.09 -6.72
N PRO A 728 4.18 -34.15 -8.07
CA PRO A 728 5.41 -34.39 -8.82
C PRO A 728 6.37 -33.22 -8.62
N MET A 729 7.50 -33.49 -7.98
CA MET A 729 8.53 -32.48 -7.70
C MET A 729 9.62 -32.43 -8.80
N SER A 730 9.61 -33.38 -9.74
CA SER A 730 10.64 -33.57 -10.76
C SER A 730 10.78 -32.39 -11.73
N THR A 731 9.72 -31.63 -12.01
CA THR A 731 9.75 -30.48 -12.93
C THR A 731 10.18 -29.17 -12.26
N PHE A 732 10.20 -29.09 -10.93
CA PHE A 732 10.56 -27.86 -10.22
C PHE A 732 11.95 -27.32 -10.53
N PRO A 733 12.99 -28.14 -10.76
CA PRO A 733 14.28 -27.66 -11.24
C PRO A 733 14.17 -26.88 -12.56
N HIS A 734 13.33 -27.33 -13.50
CA HIS A 734 13.10 -26.61 -14.74
C HIS A 734 12.23 -25.36 -14.51
N LEU A 735 11.14 -25.47 -13.74
CA LEU A 735 10.32 -24.32 -13.36
C LEU A 735 11.16 -23.21 -12.69
N ARG A 736 12.12 -23.58 -11.84
CA ARG A 736 13.05 -22.62 -11.22
C ARG A 736 13.87 -21.86 -12.27
N LYS A 737 14.34 -22.53 -13.34
CA LYS A 737 15.07 -21.86 -14.43
C LYS A 737 14.18 -20.86 -15.16
N ILE A 738 12.95 -21.27 -15.51
CA ILE A 738 11.92 -20.41 -16.13
C ILE A 738 11.63 -19.20 -15.24
N CYS A 739 11.35 -19.40 -13.95
CA CYS A 739 11.05 -18.32 -13.00
C CYS A 739 12.23 -17.35 -12.81
N LYS A 740 13.48 -17.83 -12.88
CA LYS A 740 14.68 -16.99 -12.79
C LYS A 740 14.88 -16.13 -14.04
N ALA A 741 14.63 -16.69 -15.23
CA ALA A 741 14.66 -15.94 -16.49
C ALA A 741 13.45 -14.99 -16.62
N GLY A 742 12.30 -15.42 -16.08
CA GLY A 742 11.00 -14.78 -16.22
C GLY A 742 10.30 -15.05 -17.56
N PHE A 743 10.84 -15.97 -18.35
CA PHE A 743 10.30 -16.45 -19.62
C PHE A 743 10.71 -17.92 -19.85
N ILE A 744 10.04 -18.61 -20.78
CA ILE A 744 10.31 -20.03 -21.06
C ILE A 744 11.73 -20.25 -21.60
N VAL A 745 12.39 -21.26 -21.09
CA VAL A 745 13.74 -21.69 -21.49
C VAL A 745 13.73 -23.20 -21.68
N ASP A 746 14.75 -23.75 -22.35
CA ASP A 746 14.90 -25.20 -22.45
C ASP A 746 15.35 -25.83 -21.12
N SER A 747 15.38 -27.17 -21.06
CA SER A 747 15.86 -27.93 -19.91
C SER A 747 17.27 -27.57 -19.47
N ASN A 748 18.12 -27.01 -20.34
CA ASN A 748 19.46 -26.50 -20.00
C ASN A 748 19.41 -25.08 -19.42
N GLY A 749 18.39 -24.30 -19.73
CA GLY A 749 18.17 -22.92 -19.30
C GLY A 749 18.51 -21.88 -20.37
N LYS A 750 18.62 -22.29 -21.64
CA LYS A 750 18.89 -21.40 -22.77
C LYS A 750 17.57 -20.92 -23.41
N ASN A 751 17.60 -19.71 -23.97
CA ASN A 751 16.49 -19.17 -24.74
C ASN A 751 16.44 -19.82 -26.13
N SER A 752 15.72 -20.94 -26.23
CA SER A 752 15.56 -21.71 -27.47
C SER A 752 14.20 -21.48 -28.14
N TYR A 753 13.29 -20.73 -27.50
CA TYR A 753 11.90 -20.59 -27.91
C TYR A 753 11.54 -19.19 -28.40
N LEU A 754 11.85 -18.12 -27.65
CA LEU A 754 11.45 -16.74 -27.99
C LEU A 754 12.23 -16.19 -29.20
N ILE A 755 13.14 -16.97 -29.78
CA ILE A 755 13.83 -16.65 -31.03
C ILE A 755 13.01 -17.06 -32.27
N HIS A 756 11.90 -17.78 -32.09
CA HIS A 756 11.03 -18.30 -33.14
C HIS A 756 9.59 -17.77 -33.08
N PRO A 757 9.37 -16.44 -33.01
CA PRO A 757 8.02 -15.86 -32.96
C PRO A 757 7.14 -16.25 -34.15
N GLU A 758 7.73 -16.54 -35.31
CA GLU A 758 7.05 -16.91 -36.55
C GLU A 758 6.17 -18.16 -36.39
N ARG A 759 6.48 -19.04 -35.42
CA ARG A 759 5.75 -20.28 -35.18
C ARG A 759 4.49 -20.12 -34.33
N LEU A 760 4.29 -18.93 -33.74
CA LEU A 760 3.16 -18.63 -32.87
C LEU A 760 2.09 -17.81 -33.62
N GLU A 761 1.74 -18.24 -34.83
CA GLU A 761 0.73 -17.59 -35.69
C GLU A 761 -0.70 -17.98 -35.25
N VAL A 762 -1.11 -17.55 -34.04
CA VAL A 762 -2.43 -17.83 -33.46
C VAL A 762 -2.98 -16.59 -32.74
N SER A 763 -4.30 -16.35 -32.84
CA SER A 763 -4.97 -15.32 -32.04
C SER A 763 -4.88 -15.67 -30.55
N THR A 764 -4.50 -14.70 -29.71
CA THR A 764 -4.23 -14.95 -28.29
C THR A 764 -5.03 -14.07 -27.35
N LEU A 765 -5.50 -14.64 -26.25
CA LEU A 765 -6.02 -13.92 -25.09
C LEU A 765 -5.16 -14.23 -23.86
N TYR A 766 -4.60 -13.20 -23.23
CA TYR A 766 -3.90 -13.32 -21.96
C TYR A 766 -4.71 -12.71 -20.82
N ILE A 767 -5.16 -13.55 -19.88
CA ILE A 767 -5.92 -13.13 -18.70
C ILE A 767 -5.00 -13.20 -17.48
N SER A 768 -4.97 -12.14 -16.67
CA SER A 768 -4.28 -12.15 -15.37
C SER A 768 -5.17 -11.67 -14.24
N GLY A 769 -4.93 -12.16 -13.02
CA GLY A 769 -5.57 -11.63 -11.83
C GLY A 769 -4.91 -10.32 -11.39
N GLY A 770 -5.72 -9.33 -10.99
CA GLY A 770 -5.23 -8.03 -10.53
C GLY A 770 -4.55 -8.07 -9.15
N ARG A 771 -4.82 -9.09 -8.32
CA ARG A 771 -4.20 -9.25 -6.99
C ARG A 771 -2.95 -10.13 -7.06
N ASN A 772 -1.79 -9.51 -6.90
CA ASN A 772 -0.48 -10.18 -6.90
C ASN A 772 -0.30 -11.15 -5.73
N ILE A 773 -0.60 -12.44 -5.91
CA ILE A 773 -0.38 -13.48 -4.89
C ILE A 773 0.79 -14.43 -5.23
N LEU A 774 0.93 -14.79 -6.51
CA LEU A 774 1.98 -15.68 -7.03
C LEU A 774 2.64 -15.11 -8.28
N VAL A 775 1.84 -14.88 -9.32
CA VAL A 775 2.25 -14.34 -10.62
C VAL A 775 1.74 -12.90 -10.76
N THR A 776 2.50 -12.03 -11.42
CA THR A 776 2.15 -10.61 -11.63
C THR A 776 1.46 -10.38 -12.98
N PRO A 777 0.58 -9.35 -13.11
CA PRO A 777 0.00 -8.88 -14.37
C PRO A 777 1.02 -8.51 -15.45
N GLU A 778 2.30 -8.29 -15.08
CA GLU A 778 3.39 -8.13 -16.05
C GLU A 778 3.52 -9.35 -16.98
N THR A 779 3.14 -10.54 -16.50
CA THR A 779 3.18 -11.78 -17.30
C THR A 779 2.28 -11.70 -18.53
N SER A 780 1.02 -11.27 -18.34
CA SER A 780 0.07 -11.10 -19.44
C SER A 780 0.40 -9.86 -20.29
N PHE A 781 0.96 -8.80 -19.67
CA PHE A 781 1.39 -7.60 -20.36
C PHE A 781 2.53 -7.87 -21.35
N LEU A 782 3.60 -8.52 -20.90
CA LEU A 782 4.75 -8.85 -21.74
C LEU A 782 4.37 -9.78 -22.89
N ALA A 783 3.52 -10.77 -22.62
CA ALA A 783 3.04 -11.70 -23.63
C ALA A 783 2.21 -11.00 -24.72
N ASN A 784 1.25 -10.17 -24.31
CA ASN A 784 0.44 -9.39 -25.25
C ASN A 784 1.30 -8.43 -26.08
N LYS A 785 2.29 -7.77 -25.45
CA LYS A 785 3.23 -6.87 -26.15
C LYS A 785 4.09 -7.64 -27.16
N TYR A 786 4.61 -8.80 -26.77
CA TYR A 786 5.38 -9.67 -27.65
C TYR A 786 4.56 -10.10 -28.87
N MET A 787 3.32 -10.55 -28.65
CA MET A 787 2.44 -10.98 -29.74
C MET A 787 2.07 -9.83 -30.67
N LYS A 788 1.70 -8.66 -30.15
CA LYS A 788 1.42 -7.48 -30.99
C LYS A 788 2.62 -7.01 -31.81
N LEU A 789 3.84 -7.20 -31.28
CA LEU A 789 5.07 -6.83 -31.98
C LEU A 789 5.40 -7.80 -33.12
N HIS A 790 5.26 -9.11 -32.87
CA HIS A 790 5.75 -10.13 -33.78
C HIS A 790 4.67 -10.75 -34.69
N GLN A 791 3.40 -10.66 -34.31
CA GLN A 791 2.25 -11.19 -35.05
C GLN A 791 1.16 -10.12 -35.23
N PRO A 792 1.46 -8.92 -35.76
CA PRO A 792 0.53 -7.78 -35.79
C PRO A 792 -0.74 -8.03 -36.64
N GLY A 793 -0.70 -9.01 -37.54
CA GLY A 793 -1.85 -9.38 -38.39
C GLY A 793 -2.94 -10.17 -37.66
N LEU A 794 -2.70 -10.63 -36.43
CA LEU A 794 -3.62 -11.44 -35.65
C LEU A 794 -4.19 -10.66 -34.46
N ARG A 795 -5.29 -11.17 -33.90
CA ARG A 795 -5.95 -10.55 -32.76
C ARG A 795 -5.28 -10.97 -31.45
N HIS A 796 -4.76 -9.99 -30.72
CA HIS A 796 -4.12 -10.20 -29.42
C HIS A 796 -4.78 -9.33 -28.34
N GLU A 797 -5.35 -9.99 -27.34
CA GLU A 797 -6.10 -9.37 -26.26
C GLU A 797 -5.46 -9.62 -24.89
N ARG A 798 -5.65 -8.66 -23.98
CA ARG A 798 -5.26 -8.79 -22.58
C ARG A 798 -6.40 -8.35 -21.69
N VAL A 799 -6.64 -9.11 -20.63
CA VAL A 799 -7.62 -8.78 -19.58
C VAL A 799 -6.96 -8.92 -18.20
N VAL A 800 -7.16 -7.92 -17.34
CA VAL A 800 -6.80 -7.99 -15.92
C VAL A 800 -8.09 -8.03 -15.11
N VAL A 801 -8.29 -9.10 -14.34
CA VAL A 801 -9.52 -9.31 -13.56
C VAL A 801 -9.28 -8.91 -12.11
N GLU A 802 -9.88 -7.81 -11.69
CA GLU A 802 -9.74 -7.28 -10.33
C GLU A 802 -10.28 -8.24 -9.27
N GLY A 803 -9.57 -8.31 -8.14
CA GLY A 803 -9.95 -9.15 -7.01
C GLY A 803 -9.50 -10.61 -7.10
N PHE A 804 -8.98 -11.07 -8.24
CA PHE A 804 -8.48 -12.43 -8.44
C PHE A 804 -6.94 -12.50 -8.37
N GLY A 805 -6.43 -13.64 -7.93
CA GLY A 805 -5.02 -14.01 -7.87
C GLY A 805 -4.57 -14.89 -9.05
N HIS A 806 -3.95 -16.05 -8.77
CA HIS A 806 -3.37 -16.92 -9.80
C HIS A 806 -4.35 -17.98 -10.32
N SER A 807 -4.69 -18.98 -9.50
CA SER A 807 -5.56 -20.12 -9.86
C SER A 807 -7.04 -19.85 -9.62
N ASP A 808 -7.38 -18.93 -8.71
CA ASP A 808 -8.76 -18.50 -8.44
C ASP A 808 -9.44 -17.87 -9.65
N LEU A 809 -8.71 -17.52 -10.73
CA LEU A 809 -9.31 -17.18 -12.02
C LEU A 809 -10.18 -18.31 -12.61
N LEU A 810 -9.87 -19.56 -12.28
CA LEU A 810 -10.59 -20.72 -12.79
C LEU A 810 -11.34 -21.46 -11.68
N ILE A 811 -10.75 -21.58 -10.49
CA ILE A 811 -11.34 -22.31 -9.36
C ILE A 811 -12.20 -21.46 -8.43
N GLY A 812 -12.26 -20.14 -8.65
CA GLY A 812 -12.99 -19.23 -7.77
C GLY A 812 -14.52 -19.31 -7.98
N GLU A 813 -15.28 -19.09 -6.91
CA GLU A 813 -16.74 -19.17 -6.88
C GLU A 813 -17.41 -18.23 -7.91
N GLU A 814 -16.80 -17.08 -8.17
CA GLU A 814 -17.31 -16.06 -9.10
C GLU A 814 -16.59 -16.06 -10.47
N SER A 815 -15.77 -17.08 -10.76
CA SER A 815 -15.00 -17.17 -12.03
C SER A 815 -15.92 -17.24 -13.25
N TYR A 816 -17.05 -17.96 -13.14
CA TYR A 816 -18.02 -18.08 -14.23
C TYR A 816 -18.67 -16.76 -14.64
N LYS A 817 -18.77 -15.80 -13.71
CA LYS A 817 -19.30 -14.46 -13.99
C LYS A 817 -18.24 -13.51 -14.52
N LYS A 818 -17.02 -13.61 -14.01
CA LYS A 818 -15.99 -12.55 -14.18
C LYS A 818 -14.83 -12.94 -15.10
N VAL A 819 -14.61 -14.23 -15.34
CA VAL A 819 -13.45 -14.72 -16.11
C VAL A 819 -13.90 -15.47 -17.36
N PHE A 820 -14.78 -16.46 -17.22
CA PHE A 820 -15.20 -17.32 -18.34
C PHE A 820 -15.82 -16.55 -19.52
N PRO A 821 -16.59 -15.46 -19.32
CA PRO A 821 -17.12 -14.68 -20.44
C PRO A 821 -16.04 -14.10 -21.36
N HIS A 822 -14.86 -13.78 -20.83
CA HIS A 822 -13.74 -13.29 -21.64
C HIS A 822 -13.18 -14.41 -22.55
N ILE A 823 -13.06 -15.63 -22.02
CA ILE A 823 -12.61 -16.80 -22.79
C ILE A 823 -13.61 -17.12 -23.90
N LEU A 824 -14.90 -17.19 -23.57
CA LEU A 824 -15.98 -17.46 -24.53
C LEU A 824 -16.07 -16.39 -25.61
N SER A 825 -15.94 -15.11 -25.22
CA SER A 825 -15.91 -13.99 -26.17
C SER A 825 -14.77 -14.15 -27.17
N HIS A 826 -13.56 -14.45 -26.69
CA HIS A 826 -12.40 -14.63 -27.55
C HIS A 826 -12.55 -15.83 -28.50
N ILE A 827 -13.10 -16.95 -28.02
CA ILE A 827 -13.42 -18.13 -28.84
C ILE A 827 -14.40 -17.74 -29.97
N ARG A 828 -15.54 -17.11 -29.62
CA ARG A 828 -16.57 -16.70 -30.60
C ARG A 828 -16.00 -15.75 -31.65
N LEU A 829 -15.16 -14.80 -31.23
CA LEU A 829 -14.55 -13.82 -32.13
C LEU A 829 -13.53 -14.46 -33.09
N ALA A 830 -12.80 -15.49 -32.65
CA ALA A 830 -11.90 -16.24 -33.52
C ALA A 830 -12.65 -17.05 -34.58
N GLU A 831 -13.86 -17.52 -34.28
CA GLU A 831 -14.72 -18.25 -35.22
C GLU A 831 -15.41 -17.35 -36.26
N GLN A 832 -15.66 -16.08 -35.93
CA GLN A 832 -16.41 -15.14 -36.77
C GLN A 832 -15.59 -14.60 -37.96
N GLY A 833 -14.27 -14.74 -37.98
CA GLY A 833 -13.43 -14.47 -39.17
C GLY A 833 -13.44 -13.03 -39.72
N GLU A 834 -14.11 -12.07 -39.09
CA GLU A 834 -14.27 -10.74 -39.66
C GLU A 834 -13.09 -9.80 -39.35
N HIS A 835 -12.43 -9.40 -40.44
CA HIS A 835 -11.66 -8.16 -40.57
C HIS A 835 -12.54 -6.92 -40.29
N VAL A 836 -13.01 -6.72 -39.06
CA VAL A 836 -13.40 -5.39 -38.60
C VAL A 836 -12.16 -4.75 -37.99
N VAL A 837 -11.29 -4.28 -38.89
CA VAL A 837 -10.39 -3.18 -38.56
C VAL A 837 -11.31 -1.98 -38.30
N MET A 838 -11.63 -1.72 -37.02
CA MET A 838 -12.12 -0.40 -36.66
C MET A 838 -11.05 0.60 -37.11
N SER A 839 -11.42 1.43 -38.07
CA SER A 839 -10.60 2.50 -38.63
C SER A 839 -9.99 3.36 -37.52
N SER A 840 -8.73 3.11 -37.18
CA SER A 840 -7.83 4.11 -36.61
C SER A 840 -6.42 3.87 -37.16
N GLY A 841 -6.33 3.84 -38.50
CA GLY A 841 -5.08 3.91 -39.24
C GLY A 841 -4.38 5.25 -39.00
N LYS A 842 -3.71 5.34 -37.84
CA LYS A 842 -2.65 6.28 -37.44
C LYS A 842 -2.23 6.09 -35.98
N LYS A 843 -2.99 5.37 -35.14
CA LYS A 843 -2.69 5.19 -33.70
C LYS A 843 -1.70 4.06 -33.35
N CYS A 844 -1.55 3.05 -34.21
CA CYS A 844 -0.79 1.84 -33.85
C CYS A 844 0.73 2.11 -33.65
N ASN A 845 1.29 3.12 -34.33
CA ASN A 845 2.69 3.51 -34.13
C ASN A 845 2.91 4.39 -32.87
N GLU A 846 1.89 5.09 -32.37
CA GLU A 846 2.02 5.92 -31.16
C GLU A 846 1.84 5.11 -29.87
N GLU A 847 0.94 4.12 -29.84
CA GLU A 847 0.75 3.24 -28.67
C GLU A 847 1.97 2.32 -28.44
N ALA A 848 2.64 1.91 -29.52
CA ALA A 848 3.89 1.18 -29.43
C ALA A 848 5.04 2.03 -28.86
N LEU A 849 4.90 3.37 -28.76
CA LEU A 849 5.90 4.32 -28.24
C LEU A 849 5.54 4.89 -26.84
N ALA A 850 4.36 4.63 -26.30
CA ALA A 850 4.00 4.94 -24.91
C ALA A 850 4.59 3.88 -23.95
N TRP A 851 5.91 3.92 -23.73
CA TRP A 851 6.69 2.89 -23.04
C TRP A 851 6.65 2.93 -21.50
N ALA A 852 5.86 3.79 -20.86
CA ALA A 852 6.10 4.11 -19.45
C ALA A 852 5.24 3.37 -18.41
N ASP A 853 3.93 3.21 -18.55
CA ASP A 853 3.11 2.90 -17.36
C ASP A 853 2.03 1.82 -17.60
N ASP A 854 2.22 0.62 -17.04
CA ASP A 854 1.10 -0.28 -16.71
C ASP A 854 0.46 0.31 -15.43
N PRO A 855 -0.84 0.71 -15.43
CA PRO A 855 -1.50 1.22 -14.22
C PRO A 855 -1.53 0.21 -13.06
N TYR A 856 -1.17 -1.05 -13.32
CA TYR A 856 -1.02 -2.13 -12.36
C TYR A 856 0.42 -2.45 -11.96
N GLY A 857 1.40 -1.75 -12.52
CA GLY A 857 2.76 -1.76 -12.00
C GLY A 857 2.72 -1.21 -10.58
N GLU A 858 3.20 -1.97 -9.61
CA GLU A 858 3.45 -1.38 -8.30
C GLU A 858 4.41 -0.22 -8.52
N ASP A 859 3.88 0.97 -8.26
CA ASP A 859 4.64 2.16 -7.93
C ASP A 859 5.73 1.69 -6.94
N THR A 860 6.95 1.48 -7.43
CA THR A 860 8.13 1.16 -6.60
C THR A 860 8.54 2.37 -5.76
N GLY A 861 7.54 3.12 -5.28
CA GLY A 861 7.62 4.27 -4.42
C GLY A 861 7.91 3.86 -2.99
N PHE A 862 9.07 4.29 -2.52
CA PHE A 862 9.46 4.50 -1.12
C PHE A 862 9.49 3.30 -0.15
N GLY A 863 8.91 2.14 -0.46
CA GLY A 863 8.88 0.96 0.42
C GLY A 863 10.13 0.06 0.36
N SER A 864 10.96 0.18 -0.68
CA SER A 864 12.15 -0.67 -0.91
C SER A 864 13.44 -0.13 -0.26
N LEU A 865 13.36 0.93 0.54
CA LEU A 865 14.53 1.64 1.11
C LEU A 865 15.17 0.96 2.33
N PHE A 866 14.67 -0.20 2.77
CA PHE A 866 15.30 -0.96 3.85
C PHE A 866 16.02 -2.18 3.29
N SER A 867 17.36 -2.12 3.29
CA SER A 867 18.16 -3.31 2.98
C SER A 867 17.82 -4.43 3.99
N PRO A 868 17.93 -5.72 3.60
CA PRO A 868 17.78 -6.88 4.49
C PRO A 868 18.58 -6.75 5.81
N SER A 869 19.67 -5.99 5.78
CA SER A 869 20.56 -5.68 6.90
C SER A 869 19.88 -4.85 8.01
N ILE A 870 19.04 -3.88 7.64
CA ILE A 870 18.35 -2.98 8.60
C ILE A 870 17.25 -3.75 9.36
N ILE A 871 16.67 -4.74 8.71
CA ILE A 871 15.63 -5.63 9.23
C ILE A 871 16.22 -6.57 10.28
N ILE A 872 17.40 -7.14 10.00
CA ILE A 872 18.14 -7.98 10.94
C ILE A 872 18.55 -7.17 12.19
N LEU A 873 18.92 -5.90 12.03
CA LEU A 873 19.26 -5.02 13.14
C LEU A 873 18.05 -4.69 14.02
N LEU A 874 16.87 -4.43 13.41
CA LEU A 874 15.62 -4.22 14.13
C LEU A 874 15.15 -5.48 14.87
N MET A 875 15.43 -6.67 14.31
CA MET A 875 15.18 -7.96 14.97
C MET A 875 16.05 -8.14 16.22
N LEU A 876 17.35 -7.88 16.12
CA LEU A 876 18.28 -7.93 17.28
C LEU A 876 17.88 -6.96 18.39
N LEU A 877 17.45 -5.74 18.02
CA LEU A 877 16.96 -4.73 18.97
C LEU A 877 15.65 -5.16 19.65
N SER A 878 14.71 -5.73 18.89
CA SER A 878 13.44 -6.23 19.45
C SER A 878 13.64 -7.42 20.38
N LEU A 879 14.58 -8.31 20.05
CA LEU A 879 14.95 -9.46 20.89
C LEU A 879 15.63 -9.01 22.20
N LEU A 880 16.49 -8.00 22.14
CA LEU A 880 17.13 -7.38 23.32
C LEU A 880 16.12 -6.69 24.24
N VAL A 881 15.11 -6.01 23.67
CA VAL A 881 14.01 -5.40 24.45
C VAL A 881 13.11 -6.48 25.08
N LEU A 882 12.87 -7.59 24.38
CA LEU A 882 12.08 -8.70 24.91
C LEU A 882 12.80 -9.42 26.06
N ILE A 883 14.12 -9.62 25.94
CA ILE A 883 14.96 -10.21 27.00
C ILE A 883 15.04 -9.27 28.22
N SER A 884 15.10 -7.96 27.99
CA SER A 884 15.04 -6.92 29.05
C SER A 884 13.69 -6.82 29.76
N LEU A 885 12.61 -7.37 29.21
CA LEU A 885 11.26 -7.40 29.81
C LEU A 885 10.96 -8.73 30.51
N LEU A 886 11.81 -9.75 30.31
CA LEU A 886 11.70 -11.09 30.90
C LEU A 886 12.73 -11.35 32.03
N LEU A 887 13.69 -10.43 32.20
CA LEU A 887 14.52 -10.25 33.40
C LEU A 887 13.95 -9.10 34.24
#